data_AF-A0A2V8NE40-F1
#
_entry.id   AF-A0A2V8NE40-F1
#
_cell.length_a   1.000
_cell.length_b   1.000
_cell.length_c   1.000
_cell.angle_alpha   90.00
_cell.angle_beta   90.00
_cell.angle_gamma   90.00
#
_symmetry.space_group_name_H-M   'P 1'
#
loop_
_entity.id
_entity.type
_entity.pdbx_description
1 polymer ?
#
loop_
_entity_poly.entity_id
_entity_poly.type
_entity_poly.pdbx_seq_one_letter_code
_entity_poly.pdbx_strand_id
1 'polypeptide(L)'
;MKRKLFVLLLTLAVLASQLLASSEVKAQRRRRSFPPVSSNYLTTRFNQIADEYLKGYYSFNPTEATAAGLHEYDSRLESRSKDGIAREVRRLRDTVSLLMRISPAALAEDARYDYLVLLSHARSQLLELQDIRMWQRDPNLYNRLAAASVDNILKRNYAPVEQRLSAVLSREREIERLLSEARANLESPPRIYTETAIAQVRGSIDYFSRVVPQMIERAGGSRLNAARKSEFETTNNSVINALRSFDEWLSNNLLPRSNGNFAIGEENYRRKLLYDEMVETPIAQLIAEGERELRRTQEEMRLLAEEIAPGRNIQTVLRSLGQNHPAADGLVGDTRAELDRIRAFVRTKNIMTPPMSENLTVAETPEYARSTSFASMDAPGAFERVATESYFYVTPPDPQWDERRKEEHLSFYNRYSLPIIAIHEVYPGHYYQHLALKQQRSRVRTALASASFVEGWAHYCEQMMLDEGFGGNNPKLRFAQLNAALLRLCRYLVGLHLHTQGMSYEQGVDFFMREGYQERVNAEREARRGTLDPTYLVYTLGKMQIMKLREEYRARMGASFKLGEFHDRLLSYGMPPIKIIRLAMLGESRGSEIGSVNSVDVPRTVDFSVLATGRNSGYEGARSIQLITNRNDWLNAWRVIGGGSTGSMPEVSFDTRAILVVYQGQKRTGGYGISIVEIRREGTALIVRVNEQTPKPGEMTTEVLTSPFIAVSIPRPPEGTVIKFDDEVKKLEQNRNVNQRRYPVPRWYRRKPPG
;
A
#
# COMPACT_ATOMS: atom_id res chain seq x y z
N MET A 1 83.21 -25.92 16.57
CA MET A 1 81.90 -26.58 16.31
C MET A 1 80.90 -25.69 15.53
N LYS A 2 81.34 -25.08 14.42
CA LYS A 2 80.50 -24.37 13.42
C LYS A 2 80.88 -24.78 11.98
N ARG A 3 81.32 -26.04 11.78
CA ARG A 3 81.71 -26.60 10.46
C ARG A 3 81.27 -28.06 10.22
N LYS A 4 80.41 -28.64 11.08
CA LYS A 4 79.85 -29.99 10.90
C LYS A 4 78.32 -30.04 10.72
N LEU A 5 77.64 -28.90 10.60
CA LEU A 5 76.19 -28.84 10.30
C LEU A 5 75.87 -28.41 8.85
N PHE A 6 76.88 -28.03 8.06
CA PHE A 6 76.71 -27.59 6.66
C PHE A 6 76.87 -28.72 5.63
N VAL A 7 77.28 -29.92 6.06
CA VAL A 7 77.52 -31.08 5.17
C VAL A 7 76.36 -32.10 5.19
N LEU A 8 75.39 -31.97 6.09
CA LEU A 8 74.18 -32.81 6.10
C LEU A 8 73.00 -32.19 5.30
N LEU A 9 73.11 -30.93 4.89
CA LEU A 9 72.05 -30.21 4.14
C LEU A 9 72.30 -30.14 2.63
N LEU A 10 73.47 -30.56 2.13
CA LEU A 10 73.75 -30.63 0.68
C LEU A 10 73.59 -32.04 0.07
N THR A 11 73.50 -33.10 0.88
CA THR A 11 73.31 -34.48 0.39
C THR A 11 71.84 -34.92 0.30
N LEU A 12 70.89 -34.17 0.88
CA LEU A 12 69.44 -34.39 0.68
C LEU A 12 68.84 -33.58 -0.49
N ALA A 13 69.59 -32.62 -1.06
CA ALA A 13 69.10 -31.76 -2.15
C ALA A 13 69.42 -32.27 -3.57
N VAL A 14 70.21 -33.34 -3.72
CA VAL A 14 70.59 -33.89 -5.04
C VAL A 14 69.92 -35.25 -5.35
N LEU A 15 69.24 -35.87 -4.38
CA LEU A 15 68.49 -37.12 -4.58
C LEU A 15 66.98 -36.94 -4.77
N ALA A 16 66.43 -35.73 -4.61
CA ALA A 16 65.02 -35.43 -4.90
C ALA A 16 64.79 -34.79 -6.29
N SER A 17 65.85 -34.39 -6.98
CA SER A 17 65.80 -33.66 -8.26
C SER A 17 65.90 -34.55 -9.51
N GLN A 18 65.92 -35.89 -9.37
CA GLN A 18 65.88 -36.84 -10.49
C GLN A 18 64.68 -37.82 -10.48
N LEU A 19 63.69 -37.62 -9.61
CA LEU A 19 62.43 -38.40 -9.60
C LEU A 19 61.16 -37.56 -9.86
N LEU A 20 61.32 -36.32 -10.30
CA LEU A 20 60.22 -35.40 -10.63
C LEU A 20 60.25 -34.93 -12.09
N ALA A 21 60.55 -35.85 -13.01
CA ALA A 21 60.44 -35.63 -14.45
C ALA A 21 59.50 -36.66 -15.09
N SER A 22 58.33 -36.89 -14.48
CA SER A 22 57.24 -37.65 -15.10
C SER A 22 55.92 -37.48 -14.33
N SER A 23 55.35 -36.26 -14.31
CA SER A 23 53.90 -36.02 -14.23
C SER A 23 53.63 -34.52 -14.01
N GLU A 24 53.70 -33.71 -15.07
CA GLU A 24 53.00 -32.42 -15.09
C GLU A 24 51.49 -32.68 -15.25
N VAL A 25 50.85 -33.19 -14.20
CA VAL A 25 49.40 -33.06 -14.07
C VAL A 25 49.16 -31.63 -13.59
N LYS A 26 48.79 -30.76 -14.52
CA LYS A 26 48.21 -29.44 -14.22
C LYS A 26 47.11 -29.65 -13.18
N ALA A 27 47.39 -29.27 -11.93
CA ALA A 27 46.39 -29.15 -10.88
C ALA A 27 45.47 -27.97 -11.24
N GLN A 28 44.58 -28.22 -12.18
CA GLN A 28 43.44 -27.37 -12.48
C GLN A 28 42.58 -27.40 -11.22
N ARG A 29 42.69 -26.36 -10.40
CA ARG A 29 41.69 -26.02 -9.38
C ARG A 29 40.38 -25.86 -10.15
N ARG A 30 39.64 -26.95 -10.35
CA ARG A 30 38.25 -26.94 -10.78
C ARG A 30 37.53 -26.15 -9.70
N ARG A 31 37.37 -24.83 -9.90
CA ARG A 31 36.15 -24.17 -9.46
C ARG A 31 35.06 -25.09 -9.99
N ARG A 32 34.36 -25.81 -9.10
CA ARG A 32 33.11 -26.45 -9.47
C ARG A 32 32.22 -25.30 -9.94
N SER A 33 32.22 -25.05 -11.25
CA SER A 33 31.16 -24.29 -11.89
C SER A 33 29.95 -25.18 -11.72
N PHE A 34 29.14 -24.88 -10.71
CA PHE A 34 27.78 -25.40 -10.69
C PHE A 34 27.18 -25.06 -12.05
N PRO A 35 26.53 -26.02 -12.73
CA PRO A 35 25.82 -25.69 -13.96
C PRO A 35 24.88 -24.51 -13.64
N PRO A 36 24.72 -23.54 -14.56
CA PRO A 36 23.76 -22.47 -14.36
C PRO A 36 22.43 -23.12 -14.00
N VAL A 37 21.90 -22.76 -12.83
CA VAL A 37 20.58 -23.24 -12.40
C VAL A 37 19.62 -22.89 -13.54
N SER A 38 18.97 -23.89 -14.12
CA SER A 38 18.10 -23.64 -15.27
C SER A 38 16.98 -22.67 -14.85
N SER A 39 16.63 -21.74 -15.75
CA SER A 39 15.51 -20.81 -15.52
C SER A 39 14.22 -21.55 -15.10
N ASN A 40 14.02 -22.76 -15.62
CA ASN A 40 12.93 -23.66 -15.23
C ASN A 40 13.00 -24.07 -13.76
N TYR A 41 14.16 -24.46 -13.22
CA TYR A 41 14.28 -24.82 -11.81
C TYR A 41 14.01 -23.63 -10.88
N LEU A 42 14.56 -22.45 -11.21
CA LEU A 42 14.30 -21.24 -10.40
C LEU A 42 12.82 -20.85 -10.44
N THR A 43 12.18 -20.97 -11.61
CA THR A 43 10.74 -20.73 -11.77
C THR A 43 9.92 -21.73 -10.95
N THR A 44 10.25 -23.02 -10.99
CA THR A 44 9.60 -24.04 -10.15
C THR A 44 9.74 -23.72 -8.66
N ARG A 45 10.95 -23.36 -8.22
CA ARG A 45 11.20 -22.99 -6.82
C ARG A 45 10.43 -21.73 -6.41
N PHE A 46 10.37 -20.72 -7.28
CA PHE A 46 9.57 -19.53 -7.04
C PHE A 46 8.09 -19.87 -6.91
N ASN A 47 7.54 -20.69 -7.82
CA ASN A 47 6.13 -21.10 -7.77
C ASN A 47 5.78 -21.83 -6.47
N GLN A 48 6.68 -22.68 -5.96
CA GLN A 48 6.51 -23.33 -4.66
C GLN A 48 6.40 -22.30 -3.51
N ILE A 49 7.29 -21.30 -3.50
CA ILE A 49 7.24 -20.21 -2.50
C ILE A 49 5.94 -19.40 -2.65
N ALA A 50 5.49 -19.15 -3.88
CA ALA A 50 4.24 -18.43 -4.14
C ALA A 50 3.02 -19.22 -3.61
N ASP A 51 2.95 -20.52 -3.87
CA ASP A 51 1.87 -21.37 -3.36
C ASP A 51 1.87 -21.45 -1.83
N GLU A 52 3.04 -21.61 -1.20
CA GLU A 52 3.19 -21.58 0.26
C GLU A 52 2.79 -20.23 0.85
N TYR A 53 3.16 -19.13 0.19
CA TYR A 53 2.78 -17.79 0.61
C TYR A 53 1.27 -17.60 0.59
N LEU A 54 0.61 -17.92 -0.53
CA LEU A 54 -0.84 -17.77 -0.69
C LEU A 54 -1.60 -18.63 0.32
N LYS A 55 -1.18 -19.89 0.51
CA LYS A 55 -1.75 -20.77 1.54
C LYS A 55 -1.63 -20.17 2.95
N GLY A 56 -0.45 -19.65 3.29
CA GLY A 56 -0.22 -18.99 4.58
C GLY A 56 -1.06 -17.72 4.74
N TYR A 57 -1.15 -16.90 3.69
CA TYR A 57 -1.93 -15.66 3.67
C TYR A 57 -3.41 -15.92 3.91
N TYR A 58 -4.02 -16.85 3.16
CA TYR A 58 -5.43 -17.21 3.34
C TYR A 58 -5.69 -17.98 4.64
N SER A 59 -4.69 -18.71 5.16
CA SER A 59 -4.80 -19.31 6.50
C SER A 59 -4.80 -18.28 7.63
N PHE A 60 -4.16 -17.13 7.45
CA PHE A 60 -4.17 -16.02 8.39
C PHE A 60 -5.38 -15.10 8.20
N ASN A 61 -5.94 -15.05 6.99
CA ASN A 61 -7.11 -14.25 6.61
C ASN A 61 -8.22 -15.11 5.96
N PRO A 62 -8.86 -16.04 6.71
CA PRO A 62 -9.86 -16.93 6.16
C PRO A 62 -11.12 -16.21 5.64
N THR A 63 -11.48 -15.04 6.17
CA THR A 63 -12.60 -14.24 5.66
C THR A 63 -12.33 -13.72 4.25
N GLU A 64 -11.09 -13.29 3.98
CA GLU A 64 -10.63 -12.91 2.63
C GLU A 64 -10.57 -14.12 1.68
N ALA A 65 -10.22 -15.30 2.21
CA ALA A 65 -10.21 -16.53 1.42
C ALA A 65 -11.63 -16.89 0.92
N THR A 66 -12.64 -16.82 1.80
CA THR A 66 -14.05 -17.00 1.40
C THR A 66 -14.49 -15.94 0.40
N ALA A 67 -14.13 -14.66 0.61
CA ALA A 67 -14.44 -13.60 -0.34
C ALA A 67 -13.83 -13.86 -1.74
N ALA A 68 -12.64 -14.46 -1.78
CA ALA A 68 -11.98 -14.86 -3.01
C ALA A 68 -12.58 -16.13 -3.66
N GLY A 69 -13.51 -16.83 -3.01
CA GLY A 69 -14.14 -18.07 -3.50
C GLY A 69 -13.43 -19.35 -3.09
N LEU A 70 -12.59 -19.32 -2.04
CA LEU A 70 -11.86 -20.47 -1.50
C LEU A 70 -12.60 -21.06 -0.28
N HIS A 71 -13.54 -21.96 -0.57
CA HIS A 71 -14.47 -22.49 0.43
C HIS A 71 -13.86 -23.49 1.43
N GLU A 72 -12.61 -23.92 1.23
CA GLU A 72 -11.89 -24.74 2.22
C GLU A 72 -11.56 -23.98 3.52
N TYR A 73 -11.74 -22.66 3.55
CA TYR A 73 -11.51 -21.78 4.70
C TYR A 73 -12.81 -21.33 5.40
N ASP A 74 -13.98 -21.71 4.90
CA ASP A 74 -15.28 -21.16 5.34
C ASP A 74 -15.58 -21.40 6.82
N SER A 75 -15.08 -22.50 7.40
CA SER A 75 -15.29 -22.82 8.82
C SER A 75 -14.33 -22.10 9.77
N ARG A 76 -13.42 -21.26 9.26
CA ARG A 76 -12.38 -20.60 10.05
C ARG A 76 -12.63 -19.10 10.15
N LEU A 77 -12.35 -18.52 11.32
CA LEU A 77 -12.28 -17.08 11.57
C LEU A 77 -10.82 -16.70 11.88
N GLU A 78 -10.44 -15.46 11.58
CA GLU A 78 -9.14 -14.89 11.94
C GLU A 78 -8.82 -15.09 13.44
N SER A 79 -7.54 -15.38 13.75
CA SER A 79 -7.00 -15.11 15.09
C SER A 79 -6.03 -13.94 14.99
N ARG A 80 -6.34 -12.90 15.76
CA ARG A 80 -5.54 -11.69 15.94
C ARG A 80 -4.86 -11.68 17.31
N SER A 81 -4.72 -12.82 17.98
CA SER A 81 -3.90 -12.93 19.19
C SER A 81 -2.48 -12.39 18.95
N LYS A 82 -1.85 -11.81 19.98
CA LYS A 82 -0.48 -11.28 19.88
C LYS A 82 0.51 -12.33 19.36
N ASP A 83 0.40 -13.57 19.82
CA ASP A 83 1.22 -14.68 19.36
C ASP A 83 0.93 -15.06 17.90
N GLY A 84 -0.34 -15.04 17.49
CA GLY A 84 -0.75 -15.25 16.11
C GLY A 84 -0.13 -14.23 15.16
N ILE A 85 -0.23 -12.94 15.52
CA ILE A 85 0.37 -11.83 14.77
C ILE A 85 1.90 -11.97 14.74
N ALA A 86 2.54 -12.29 15.87
CA ALA A 86 4.00 -12.48 15.93
C ALA A 86 4.47 -13.67 15.08
N ARG A 87 3.72 -14.77 15.02
CA ARG A 87 4.00 -15.91 14.12
C ARG A 87 3.89 -15.50 12.66
N GLU A 88 2.83 -14.77 12.30
CA GLU A 88 2.64 -14.31 10.93
C GLU A 88 3.76 -13.36 10.49
N VAL A 89 4.11 -12.42 11.36
CA VAL A 89 5.25 -11.53 11.19
C VAL A 89 6.54 -12.28 10.87
N ARG A 90 6.83 -13.38 11.59
CA ARG A 90 8.01 -14.21 11.31
C ARG A 90 7.91 -14.89 9.95
N ARG A 91 6.76 -15.50 9.64
CA ARG A 91 6.49 -16.14 8.35
C ARG A 91 6.70 -15.19 7.17
N LEU A 92 6.20 -13.95 7.28
CA LEU A 92 6.36 -12.92 6.26
C LEU A 92 7.83 -12.51 6.10
N ARG A 93 8.58 -12.30 7.19
CA ARG A 93 10.03 -12.01 7.14
C ARG A 93 10.82 -13.13 6.47
N ASP A 94 10.50 -14.38 6.80
CA ASP A 94 11.14 -15.55 6.21
C ASP A 94 10.82 -15.62 4.72
N THR A 95 9.57 -15.38 4.32
CA THR A 95 9.15 -15.36 2.91
C THR A 95 9.87 -14.27 2.13
N VAL A 96 9.91 -13.03 2.65
CA VAL A 96 10.66 -11.93 2.02
C VAL A 96 12.14 -12.30 1.89
N SER A 97 12.73 -12.90 2.92
CA SER A 97 14.13 -13.34 2.90
C SER A 97 14.40 -14.43 1.87
N LEU A 98 13.46 -15.36 1.67
CA LEU A 98 13.53 -16.40 0.63
C LEU A 98 13.42 -15.80 -0.76
N LEU A 99 12.46 -14.89 -0.99
CA LEU A 99 12.28 -14.21 -2.27
C LEU A 99 13.51 -13.37 -2.64
N MET A 100 14.10 -12.64 -1.70
CA MET A 100 15.30 -11.83 -1.95
C MET A 100 16.54 -12.65 -2.36
N ARG A 101 16.54 -13.98 -2.19
CA ARG A 101 17.62 -14.87 -2.66
C ARG A 101 17.45 -15.29 -4.12
N ILE A 102 16.28 -15.05 -4.72
CA ILE A 102 16.00 -15.34 -6.12
C ILE A 102 16.33 -14.09 -6.93
N SER A 103 17.19 -14.22 -7.94
CA SER A 103 17.41 -13.14 -8.90
C SER A 103 16.25 -13.07 -9.89
N PRO A 104 15.46 -11.98 -9.94
CA PRO A 104 14.32 -11.87 -10.85
C PRO A 104 14.72 -11.85 -12.32
N ALA A 105 15.96 -11.45 -12.62
CA ALA A 105 16.51 -11.49 -13.98
C ALA A 105 16.76 -12.93 -14.47
N ALA A 106 16.82 -13.91 -13.56
CA ALA A 106 16.99 -15.32 -13.88
C ALA A 106 15.66 -16.08 -14.01
N LEU A 107 14.52 -15.44 -13.70
CA LEU A 107 13.18 -16.00 -13.87
C LEU A 107 12.69 -15.82 -15.31
N ALA A 108 11.79 -16.71 -15.73
CA ALA A 108 10.98 -16.48 -16.92
C ALA A 108 10.16 -15.17 -16.75
N GLU A 109 9.82 -14.53 -17.85
CA GLU A 109 9.20 -13.20 -17.84
C GLU A 109 7.91 -13.12 -17.00
N ASP A 110 6.98 -14.07 -17.20
CA ASP A 110 5.75 -14.10 -16.41
C ASP A 110 5.99 -14.33 -14.91
N ALA A 111 6.90 -15.26 -14.58
CA ALA A 111 7.29 -15.54 -13.20
C ALA A 111 8.00 -14.34 -12.55
N ARG A 112 8.70 -13.52 -13.35
CA ARG A 112 9.30 -12.27 -12.88
C ARG A 112 8.23 -11.28 -12.45
N TYR A 113 7.13 -11.14 -13.18
CA TYR A 113 6.03 -10.25 -12.76
C TYR A 113 5.35 -10.74 -11.49
N ASP A 114 5.10 -12.05 -11.40
CA ASP A 114 4.55 -12.67 -10.19
C ASP A 114 5.46 -12.47 -8.98
N TYR A 115 6.78 -12.58 -9.18
CA TYR A 115 7.77 -12.33 -8.14
C TYR A 115 7.65 -10.91 -7.58
N LEU A 116 7.52 -9.90 -8.45
CA LEU A 116 7.42 -8.50 -8.04
C LEU A 116 6.13 -8.27 -7.24
N VAL A 117 4.99 -8.79 -7.72
CA VAL A 117 3.71 -8.73 -7.00
C VAL A 117 3.82 -9.37 -5.62
N LEU A 118 4.34 -10.60 -5.55
CA LEU A 118 4.42 -11.37 -4.32
C LEU A 118 5.33 -10.71 -3.28
N LEU A 119 6.50 -10.22 -3.71
CA LEU A 119 7.45 -9.53 -2.84
C LEU A 119 6.87 -8.22 -2.30
N SER A 120 6.23 -7.44 -3.17
CA SER A 120 5.61 -6.16 -2.80
C SER A 120 4.48 -6.39 -1.79
N HIS A 121 3.59 -7.34 -2.07
CA HIS A 121 2.49 -7.70 -1.18
C HIS A 121 2.99 -8.25 0.17
N ALA A 122 3.99 -9.13 0.20
CA ALA A 122 4.56 -9.63 1.45
C ALA A 122 5.18 -8.51 2.33
N ARG A 123 5.81 -7.51 1.70
CA ARG A 123 6.33 -6.33 2.39
C ARG A 123 5.22 -5.42 2.91
N SER A 124 4.14 -5.26 2.15
CA SER A 124 2.94 -4.53 2.58
C SER A 124 2.32 -5.16 3.82
N GLN A 125 2.07 -6.47 3.80
CA GLN A 125 1.54 -7.20 4.97
C GLN A 125 2.46 -7.05 6.19
N LEU A 126 3.77 -7.04 5.97
CA LEU A 126 4.74 -6.82 7.04
C LEU A 126 4.64 -5.41 7.65
N LEU A 127 4.56 -4.39 6.80
CA LEU A 127 4.39 -3.00 7.21
C LEU A 127 3.10 -2.80 8.03
N GLU A 128 1.99 -3.38 7.58
CA GLU A 128 0.70 -3.29 8.27
C GLU A 128 0.74 -3.93 9.67
N LEU A 129 1.36 -5.11 9.79
CA LEU A 129 1.42 -5.83 11.06
C LEU A 129 2.48 -5.28 12.03
N GLN A 130 3.58 -4.69 11.54
CA GLN A 130 4.74 -4.31 12.36
C GLN A 130 4.88 -2.82 12.65
N ASP A 131 4.59 -1.98 11.67
CA ASP A 131 4.88 -0.55 11.74
C ASP A 131 3.59 0.24 11.91
N ILE A 132 2.59 0.00 11.06
CA ILE A 132 1.31 0.73 11.09
C ILE A 132 0.42 0.22 12.24
N ARG A 133 0.37 -1.11 12.43
CA ARG A 133 -0.32 -1.82 13.50
C ARG A 133 -1.79 -1.44 13.64
N MET A 134 -2.55 -1.46 12.55
CA MET A 134 -4.00 -1.21 12.60
C MET A 134 -4.71 -2.15 13.58
N TRP A 135 -4.20 -3.37 13.79
CA TRP A 135 -4.71 -4.30 14.80
C TRP A 135 -4.63 -3.77 16.26
N GLN A 136 -3.79 -2.77 16.56
CA GLN A 136 -3.73 -2.08 17.87
C GLN A 136 -4.47 -0.74 17.88
N ARG A 137 -4.77 -0.18 16.71
CA ARG A 137 -5.19 1.23 16.54
C ARG A 137 -6.58 1.38 15.96
N ASP A 138 -7.11 0.39 15.26
CA ASP A 138 -8.44 0.41 14.64
C ASP A 138 -9.35 -0.63 15.31
N PRO A 139 -10.22 -0.21 16.25
CA PRO A 139 -11.19 -1.12 16.87
C PRO A 139 -12.18 -1.71 15.86
N ASN A 140 -12.45 -0.98 14.78
CA ASN A 140 -13.41 -1.38 13.77
C ASN A 140 -12.88 -2.52 12.87
N LEU A 141 -11.57 -2.78 12.84
CA LEU A 141 -10.99 -3.95 12.19
C LEU A 141 -11.66 -5.24 12.67
N TYR A 142 -11.88 -5.39 13.97
CA TYR A 142 -12.47 -6.60 14.57
C TYR A 142 -13.96 -6.72 14.29
N ASN A 143 -14.68 -5.60 14.37
CA ASN A 143 -16.10 -5.53 14.03
C ASN A 143 -16.35 -5.90 12.55
N ARG A 144 -15.55 -5.34 11.63
CA ARG A 144 -15.65 -5.67 10.20
C ARG A 144 -15.37 -7.13 9.92
N LEU A 145 -14.37 -7.72 10.57
CA LEU A 145 -14.09 -9.16 10.45
C LEU A 145 -15.29 -10.00 10.92
N ALA A 146 -15.89 -9.67 12.06
CA ALA A 146 -17.07 -10.39 12.55
C ALA A 146 -18.22 -10.39 11.52
N ALA A 147 -18.62 -9.21 11.03
CA ALA A 147 -19.71 -9.08 10.07
C ALA A 147 -19.38 -9.71 8.70
N ALA A 148 -18.22 -9.37 8.11
CA ALA A 148 -17.82 -9.85 6.80
C ALA A 148 -17.62 -11.38 6.76
N SER A 149 -17.21 -11.98 7.87
CA SER A 149 -17.02 -13.43 7.96
C SER A 149 -18.34 -14.22 7.76
N VAL A 150 -19.48 -13.66 8.14
CA VAL A 150 -20.79 -14.28 7.92
C VAL A 150 -21.40 -13.85 6.58
N ASP A 151 -21.28 -12.56 6.24
CA ASP A 151 -21.78 -12.01 4.99
C ASP A 151 -21.25 -12.76 3.75
N ASN A 152 -19.93 -12.99 3.71
CA ASN A 152 -19.28 -13.65 2.58
C ASN A 152 -19.74 -15.10 2.35
N ILE A 153 -20.24 -15.79 3.39
CA ILE A 153 -20.81 -17.14 3.26
C ILE A 153 -22.26 -17.07 2.78
N LEU A 154 -23.06 -16.17 3.34
CA LEU A 154 -24.49 -16.15 3.09
C LEU A 154 -24.87 -15.47 1.77
N LYS A 155 -24.09 -14.49 1.32
CA LYS A 155 -24.41 -13.69 0.12
C LYS A 155 -24.32 -14.48 -1.19
N ARG A 156 -23.58 -15.59 -1.23
CA ARG A 156 -23.37 -16.42 -2.43
C ARG A 156 -24.01 -17.80 -2.30
N ASN A 157 -24.57 -18.30 -3.40
CA ASN A 157 -25.25 -19.60 -3.47
C ASN A 157 -24.32 -20.71 -4.00
N TYR A 158 -23.16 -20.88 -3.39
CA TYR A 158 -22.14 -21.86 -3.83
C TYR A 158 -22.37 -23.28 -3.28
N ALA A 159 -23.21 -23.41 -2.25
CA ALA A 159 -23.52 -24.67 -1.58
C ALA A 159 -24.93 -24.66 -0.96
N PRO A 160 -25.51 -25.84 -0.66
CA PRO A 160 -26.76 -25.95 0.09
C PRO A 160 -26.71 -25.20 1.43
N VAL A 161 -27.86 -24.70 1.89
CA VAL A 161 -27.96 -23.86 3.10
C VAL A 161 -27.47 -24.58 4.35
N GLU A 162 -27.61 -25.91 4.43
CA GLU A 162 -27.15 -26.74 5.55
C GLU A 162 -25.62 -26.68 5.71
N GLN A 163 -24.91 -26.72 4.58
CA GLN A 163 -23.45 -26.64 4.55
C GLN A 163 -22.98 -25.22 4.86
N ARG A 164 -23.59 -24.21 4.23
CA ARG A 164 -23.28 -22.80 4.50
C ARG A 164 -23.54 -22.43 5.95
N LEU A 165 -24.65 -22.89 6.51
CA LEU A 165 -24.97 -22.68 7.93
C LEU A 165 -23.90 -23.29 8.84
N SER A 166 -23.38 -24.48 8.52
CA SER A 166 -22.31 -25.09 9.33
C SER A 166 -21.05 -24.23 9.39
N ALA A 167 -20.71 -23.56 8.29
CA ALA A 167 -19.61 -22.59 8.26
C ALA A 167 -19.94 -21.32 9.06
N VAL A 168 -21.16 -20.77 8.92
CA VAL A 168 -21.64 -19.63 9.73
C VAL A 168 -21.53 -19.93 11.23
N LEU A 169 -22.09 -21.06 11.69
CA LEU A 169 -22.03 -21.47 13.10
C LEU A 169 -20.59 -21.61 13.62
N SER A 170 -19.68 -22.10 12.77
CA SER A 170 -18.26 -22.22 13.13
C SER A 170 -17.62 -20.84 13.35
N ARG A 171 -17.96 -19.86 12.50
CA ARG A 171 -17.47 -18.48 12.63
C ARG A 171 -18.12 -17.73 13.79
N GLU A 172 -19.44 -17.84 13.96
CA GLU A 172 -20.17 -17.19 15.06
C GLU A 172 -19.61 -17.57 16.43
N ARG A 173 -19.27 -18.86 16.64
CA ARG A 173 -18.63 -19.35 17.87
C ARG A 173 -17.28 -18.73 18.17
N GLU A 174 -16.58 -18.23 17.15
CA GLU A 174 -15.25 -17.65 17.27
C GLU A 174 -15.28 -16.12 17.41
N ILE A 175 -16.43 -15.46 17.15
CA ILE A 175 -16.54 -13.99 17.21
C ILE A 175 -16.28 -13.47 18.63
N GLU A 176 -16.76 -14.14 19.67
CA GLU A 176 -16.47 -13.73 21.05
C GLU A 176 -14.96 -13.76 21.35
N ARG A 177 -14.25 -14.81 20.90
CA ARG A 177 -12.78 -14.89 20.99
C ARG A 177 -12.13 -13.72 20.25
N LEU A 178 -12.56 -13.42 19.03
CA LEU A 178 -12.02 -12.32 18.22
C LEU A 178 -12.19 -10.95 18.93
N LEU A 179 -13.36 -10.69 19.52
CA LEU A 179 -13.62 -9.45 20.26
C LEU A 179 -12.84 -9.38 21.57
N SER A 180 -12.57 -10.53 22.21
CA SER A 180 -11.66 -10.62 23.36
C SER A 180 -10.21 -10.28 22.97
N GLU A 181 -9.73 -10.80 21.84
CA GLU A 181 -8.43 -10.43 21.28
C GLU A 181 -8.35 -8.93 20.96
N ALA A 182 -9.44 -8.33 20.48
CA ALA A 182 -9.54 -6.88 20.28
C ALA A 182 -9.26 -6.12 21.57
N ARG A 183 -9.92 -6.49 22.68
CA ARG A 183 -9.71 -5.88 23.99
C ARG A 183 -8.26 -6.00 24.49
N ALA A 184 -7.61 -7.12 24.18
CA ALA A 184 -6.21 -7.38 24.58
C ALA A 184 -5.17 -6.63 23.71
N ASN A 185 -5.54 -6.26 22.49
CA ASN A 185 -4.66 -5.63 21.51
C ASN A 185 -4.78 -4.11 21.45
N LEU A 186 -6.00 -3.58 21.63
CA LEU A 186 -6.29 -2.16 21.46
C LEU A 186 -5.71 -1.36 22.64
N GLU A 187 -4.83 -0.42 22.30
CA GLU A 187 -4.13 0.44 23.27
C GLU A 187 -4.81 1.81 23.35
N SER A 188 -4.22 2.82 22.70
CA SER A 188 -4.79 4.17 22.57
C SER A 188 -5.04 4.48 21.09
N PRO A 189 -6.17 4.01 20.54
CA PRO A 189 -6.55 4.33 19.17
C PRO A 189 -6.91 5.82 19.03
N PRO A 190 -6.96 6.35 17.79
CA PRO A 190 -7.54 7.66 17.55
C PRO A 190 -9.00 7.72 18.00
N ARG A 191 -9.39 8.86 18.58
CA ARG A 191 -10.78 9.06 19.02
C ARG A 191 -11.77 8.83 17.88
N ILE A 192 -11.50 9.40 16.71
CA ILE A 192 -12.35 9.28 15.52
C ILE A 192 -12.54 7.83 15.08
N TYR A 193 -11.52 6.97 15.22
CA TYR A 193 -11.64 5.54 14.91
C TYR A 193 -12.54 4.82 15.90
N THR A 194 -12.43 5.18 17.19
CA THR A 194 -13.26 4.58 18.24
C THR A 194 -14.72 5.00 18.11
N GLU A 195 -14.99 6.27 17.84
CA GLU A 195 -16.34 6.77 17.57
C GLU A 195 -16.96 6.10 16.33
N THR A 196 -16.19 5.94 15.25
CA THR A 196 -16.63 5.21 14.07
C THR A 196 -16.89 3.73 14.39
N ALA A 197 -16.02 3.08 15.17
CA ALA A 197 -16.22 1.70 15.59
C ALA A 197 -17.50 1.51 16.40
N ILE A 198 -17.80 2.40 17.36
CA ILE A 198 -19.05 2.39 18.14
C ILE A 198 -20.27 2.46 17.21
N ALA A 199 -20.27 3.41 16.26
CA ALA A 199 -21.36 3.52 15.30
C ALA A 199 -21.53 2.25 14.44
N GLN A 200 -20.43 1.65 13.98
CA GLN A 200 -20.47 0.46 13.13
C GLN A 200 -20.78 -0.84 13.88
N VAL A 201 -20.38 -0.97 15.15
CA VAL A 201 -20.75 -2.09 16.02
C VAL A 201 -22.26 -2.10 16.25
N ARG A 202 -22.87 -0.93 16.48
CA ARG A 202 -24.34 -0.81 16.58
C ARG A 202 -25.05 -1.24 15.31
N GLY A 203 -24.53 -0.84 14.14
CA GLY A 203 -25.01 -1.36 12.85
C GLY A 203 -24.84 -2.87 12.71
N SER A 204 -23.75 -3.44 13.24
CA SER A 204 -23.49 -4.87 13.20
C SER A 204 -24.42 -5.65 14.14
N ILE A 205 -24.80 -5.08 15.28
CA ILE A 205 -25.84 -5.64 16.17
C ILE A 205 -27.18 -5.75 15.42
N ASP A 206 -27.57 -4.71 14.68
CA ASP A 206 -28.78 -4.74 13.83
C ASP A 206 -28.66 -5.80 12.72
N TYR A 207 -27.50 -5.84 12.05
CA TYR A 207 -27.20 -6.84 11.02
C TYR A 207 -27.40 -8.28 11.53
N PHE A 208 -26.79 -8.66 12.66
CA PHE A 208 -26.97 -10.01 13.21
C PHE A 208 -28.40 -10.25 13.73
N SER A 209 -29.07 -9.22 14.25
CA SER A 209 -30.43 -9.36 14.79
C SER A 209 -31.51 -9.51 13.72
N ARG A 210 -31.34 -8.85 12.56
CA ARG A 210 -32.36 -8.78 11.50
C ARG A 210 -31.90 -9.37 10.19
N VAL A 211 -30.72 -8.96 9.71
CA VAL A 211 -30.25 -9.26 8.36
C VAL A 211 -29.80 -10.71 8.22
N VAL A 212 -28.97 -11.21 9.13
CA VAL A 212 -28.46 -12.59 9.07
C VAL A 212 -29.59 -13.63 9.05
N PRO A 213 -30.62 -13.55 9.92
CA PRO A 213 -31.79 -14.44 9.83
C PRO A 213 -32.51 -14.35 8.46
N GLN A 214 -32.69 -13.15 7.91
CA GLN A 214 -33.32 -12.96 6.59
C GLN A 214 -32.47 -13.57 5.46
N MET A 215 -31.15 -13.45 5.53
CA MET A 215 -30.24 -14.05 4.55
C MET A 215 -30.29 -15.58 4.60
N ILE A 216 -30.39 -16.18 5.81
CA ILE A 216 -30.56 -17.64 5.96
C ILE A 216 -31.89 -18.11 5.38
N GLU A 217 -33.00 -17.42 5.65
CA GLU A 217 -34.30 -17.79 5.07
C GLU A 217 -34.27 -17.69 3.54
N ARG A 218 -33.70 -16.61 2.99
CA ARG A 218 -33.49 -16.46 1.53
C ARG A 218 -32.59 -17.53 0.94
N ALA A 219 -31.61 -18.01 1.70
CA ALA A 219 -30.73 -19.10 1.30
C ALA A 219 -31.41 -20.47 1.30
N GLY A 220 -32.64 -20.59 1.81
CA GLY A 220 -33.39 -21.85 1.92
C GLY A 220 -33.61 -22.33 3.36
N GLY A 221 -33.53 -21.44 4.36
CA GLY A 221 -33.65 -21.74 5.78
C GLY A 221 -34.91 -22.54 6.18
N SER A 222 -35.98 -22.43 5.40
CA SER A 222 -37.19 -23.26 5.56
C SER A 222 -36.94 -24.78 5.51
N ARG A 223 -35.84 -25.22 4.88
CA ARG A 223 -35.43 -26.65 4.80
C ARG A 223 -34.68 -27.15 6.03
N LEU A 224 -34.20 -26.23 6.88
CA LEU A 224 -33.47 -26.59 8.10
C LEU A 224 -34.41 -27.24 9.12
N ASN A 225 -33.95 -28.30 9.77
CA ASN A 225 -34.69 -28.91 10.87
C ASN A 225 -34.68 -28.01 12.13
N ALA A 226 -35.58 -28.31 13.09
CA ALA A 226 -35.73 -27.51 14.30
C ALA A 226 -34.44 -27.40 15.14
N ALA A 227 -33.65 -28.47 15.20
CA ALA A 227 -32.38 -28.48 15.94
C ALA A 227 -31.36 -27.51 15.34
N ARG A 228 -31.25 -27.45 14.00
CA ARG A 228 -30.34 -26.54 13.29
C ARG A 228 -30.78 -25.08 13.40
N LYS A 229 -32.08 -24.81 13.38
CA LYS A 229 -32.63 -23.47 13.62
C LYS A 229 -32.32 -23.00 15.05
N SER A 230 -32.56 -23.85 16.04
CA SER A 230 -32.26 -23.54 17.45
C SER A 230 -30.77 -23.34 17.71
N GLU A 231 -29.91 -24.13 17.06
CA GLU A 231 -28.45 -23.97 17.12
C GLU A 231 -28.01 -22.60 16.59
N PHE A 232 -28.54 -22.18 15.42
CA PHE A 232 -28.30 -20.87 14.85
C PHE A 232 -28.80 -19.73 15.73
N GLU A 233 -30.05 -19.81 16.22
CA GLU A 233 -30.59 -18.80 17.13
C GLU A 233 -29.70 -18.62 18.37
N THR A 234 -29.18 -19.73 18.91
CA THR A 234 -28.30 -19.71 20.08
C THR A 234 -26.96 -19.04 19.77
N THR A 235 -26.28 -19.43 18.69
CA THR A 235 -24.97 -18.85 18.33
C THR A 235 -25.08 -17.40 17.89
N ASN A 236 -26.10 -17.06 17.09
CA ASN A 236 -26.36 -15.69 16.66
C ASN A 236 -26.68 -14.76 17.85
N ASN A 237 -27.47 -15.23 18.82
CA ASN A 237 -27.72 -14.48 20.06
C ASN A 237 -26.44 -14.28 20.89
N SER A 238 -25.54 -15.27 20.92
CA SER A 238 -24.23 -15.12 21.55
C SER A 238 -23.39 -14.03 20.86
N VAL A 239 -23.39 -13.98 19.53
CA VAL A 239 -22.73 -12.91 18.75
C VAL A 239 -23.31 -11.53 19.07
N ILE A 240 -24.63 -11.40 19.07
CA ILE A 240 -25.33 -10.15 19.39
C ILE A 240 -24.93 -9.67 20.80
N ASN A 241 -24.91 -10.56 21.78
CA ASN A 241 -24.52 -10.22 23.15
C ASN A 241 -23.02 -9.85 23.25
N ALA A 242 -22.14 -10.55 22.54
CA ALA A 242 -20.72 -10.22 22.48
C ALA A 242 -20.49 -8.83 21.85
N LEU A 243 -21.21 -8.49 20.79
CA LEU A 243 -21.15 -7.17 20.14
C LEU A 243 -21.69 -6.06 21.06
N ARG A 244 -22.79 -6.29 21.78
CA ARG A 244 -23.30 -5.34 22.79
C ARG A 244 -22.29 -5.09 23.90
N SER A 245 -21.71 -6.15 24.44
CA SER A 245 -20.63 -6.06 25.43
C SER A 245 -19.39 -5.34 24.88
N PHE A 246 -19.12 -5.49 23.59
CA PHE A 246 -18.04 -4.76 22.92
C PHE A 246 -18.37 -3.28 22.73
N ASP A 247 -19.59 -2.90 22.32
CA ASP A 247 -20.05 -1.50 22.23
C ASP A 247 -19.93 -0.77 23.58
N GLU A 248 -20.40 -1.41 24.66
CA GLU A 248 -20.29 -0.90 26.02
C GLU A 248 -18.82 -0.73 26.42
N TRP A 249 -17.97 -1.71 26.12
CA TRP A 249 -16.54 -1.62 26.42
C TRP A 249 -15.86 -0.51 25.61
N LEU A 250 -16.16 -0.39 24.31
CA LEU A 250 -15.64 0.69 23.46
C LEU A 250 -16.03 2.06 24.03
N SER A 251 -17.30 2.23 24.43
CA SER A 251 -17.84 3.49 24.94
C SER A 251 -17.29 3.86 26.30
N ASN A 252 -17.25 2.90 27.23
CA ASN A 252 -16.96 3.16 28.65
C ASN A 252 -15.48 2.98 29.02
N ASN A 253 -14.71 2.20 28.24
CA ASN A 253 -13.32 1.87 28.56
C ASN A 253 -12.33 2.36 27.51
N LEU A 254 -12.59 2.12 26.21
CA LEU A 254 -11.64 2.50 25.16
C LEU A 254 -11.70 3.99 24.83
N LEU A 255 -12.88 4.52 24.53
CA LEU A 255 -13.09 5.91 24.11
C LEU A 255 -12.50 6.94 25.07
N PRO A 256 -12.60 6.80 26.42
CA PRO A 256 -11.98 7.75 27.35
C PRO A 256 -10.46 7.85 27.24
N ARG A 257 -9.79 6.79 26.77
CA ARG A 257 -8.33 6.73 26.58
C ARG A 257 -7.90 6.78 25.11
N SER A 258 -8.84 6.97 24.18
CA SER A 258 -8.57 7.08 22.75
C SER A 258 -8.01 8.46 22.39
N ASN A 259 -6.70 8.63 22.55
CA ASN A 259 -5.98 9.87 22.28
C ASN A 259 -4.86 9.70 21.23
N GLY A 260 -4.86 8.57 20.51
CA GLY A 260 -3.91 8.30 19.43
C GLY A 260 -4.07 9.21 18.21
N ASN A 261 -3.02 9.30 17.40
CA ASN A 261 -3.04 10.00 16.13
C ASN A 261 -3.51 9.07 15.01
N PHE A 262 -4.39 9.51 14.10
CA PHE A 262 -4.81 8.71 12.93
C PHE A 262 -3.72 8.67 11.84
N ALA A 263 -2.91 9.73 11.73
CA ALA A 263 -1.88 9.81 10.71
C ALA A 263 -0.88 8.66 10.86
N ILE A 264 -0.52 8.03 9.75
CA ILE A 264 0.53 7.00 9.75
C ILE A 264 1.93 7.60 9.64
N GLY A 265 2.06 8.88 9.27
CA GLY A 265 3.33 9.58 9.08
C GLY A 265 3.93 9.34 7.70
N GLU A 266 4.75 10.29 7.24
CA GLU A 266 5.28 10.32 5.87
C GLU A 266 6.08 9.05 5.50
N GLU A 267 6.92 8.54 6.40
CA GLU A 267 7.74 7.35 6.10
C GLU A 267 6.89 6.08 5.94
N ASN A 268 5.89 5.87 6.82
CA ASN A 268 4.96 4.76 6.66
C ASN A 268 4.14 4.92 5.37
N TYR A 269 3.73 6.14 5.05
CA TYR A 269 2.99 6.43 3.84
C TYR A 269 3.80 6.11 2.58
N ARG A 270 5.06 6.56 2.52
CA ARG A 270 5.98 6.27 1.42
C ARG A 270 6.24 4.78 1.26
N ARG A 271 6.45 4.05 2.36
CA ARG A 271 6.59 2.58 2.35
C ARG A 271 5.30 1.90 1.89
N LYS A 272 4.14 2.39 2.32
CA LYS A 272 2.83 1.86 1.90
C LYS A 272 2.62 2.04 0.39
N LEU A 273 2.85 3.24 -0.16
CA LEU A 273 2.80 3.48 -1.60
C LEU A 273 3.79 2.60 -2.39
N LEU A 274 5.00 2.41 -1.86
CA LEU A 274 5.99 1.55 -2.49
C LEU A 274 5.54 0.07 -2.50
N TYR A 275 4.98 -0.43 -1.40
CA TYR A 275 4.66 -1.85 -1.26
C TYR A 275 3.29 -2.22 -1.85
N ASP A 276 2.30 -1.33 -1.78
CA ASP A 276 0.97 -1.58 -2.35
C ASP A 276 0.95 -1.28 -3.85
N GLU A 277 1.64 -0.22 -4.28
CA GLU A 277 1.46 0.36 -5.61
C GLU A 277 2.76 0.49 -6.43
N MET A 278 3.91 0.12 -5.85
CA MET A 278 5.23 0.31 -6.45
C MET A 278 5.53 1.76 -6.86
N VAL A 279 4.98 2.71 -6.12
CA VAL A 279 5.18 4.15 -6.34
C VAL A 279 6.33 4.67 -5.48
N GLU A 280 7.35 5.19 -6.14
CA GLU A 280 8.55 5.79 -5.53
C GLU A 280 8.54 7.32 -5.59
N THR A 281 7.55 7.90 -6.26
CA THR A 281 7.41 9.35 -6.44
C THR A 281 7.37 10.03 -5.06
N PRO A 282 8.20 11.07 -4.82
CA PRO A 282 8.16 11.81 -3.56
C PRO A 282 6.76 12.39 -3.27
N ILE A 283 6.37 12.41 -1.99
CA ILE A 283 5.06 12.91 -1.55
C ILE A 283 4.80 14.35 -2.01
N ALA A 284 5.79 15.23 -1.90
CA ALA A 284 5.68 16.61 -2.37
C ALA A 284 5.40 16.71 -3.88
N GLN A 285 5.95 15.79 -4.69
CA GLN A 285 5.68 15.74 -6.11
C GLN A 285 4.27 15.22 -6.41
N LEU A 286 3.81 14.19 -5.68
CA LEU A 286 2.43 13.69 -5.77
C LEU A 286 1.42 14.79 -5.44
N ILE A 287 1.64 15.55 -4.36
CA ILE A 287 0.80 16.70 -4.00
C ILE A 287 0.77 17.72 -5.14
N ALA A 288 1.94 18.13 -5.65
CA ALA A 288 2.01 19.12 -6.72
C ALA A 288 1.33 18.63 -8.01
N GLU A 289 1.40 17.33 -8.33
CA GLU A 289 0.68 16.71 -9.45
C GLU A 289 -0.84 16.75 -9.23
N GLY A 290 -1.31 16.35 -8.04
CA GLY A 290 -2.72 16.40 -7.67
C GLY A 290 -3.30 17.82 -7.67
N GLU A 291 -2.56 18.81 -7.18
CA GLU A 291 -2.98 20.22 -7.18
C GLU A 291 -3.14 20.78 -8.60
N ARG A 292 -2.22 20.43 -9.51
CA ARG A 292 -2.33 20.84 -10.92
C ARG A 292 -3.57 20.23 -11.57
N GLU A 293 -3.82 18.95 -11.33
CA GLU A 293 -4.97 18.25 -11.90
C GLU A 293 -6.30 18.70 -11.29
N LEU A 294 -6.31 19.04 -9.98
CA LEU A 294 -7.45 19.66 -9.31
C LEU A 294 -7.82 20.99 -9.99
N ARG A 295 -6.83 21.88 -10.16
CA ARG A 295 -7.05 23.19 -10.79
C ARG A 295 -7.49 23.07 -12.25
N ARG A 296 -6.89 22.15 -13.01
CA ARG A 296 -7.29 21.86 -14.39
C ARG A 296 -8.76 21.40 -14.46
N THR A 297 -9.15 20.48 -13.58
CA THR A 297 -10.51 19.95 -13.49
C THR A 297 -11.51 21.05 -13.11
N GLN A 298 -11.19 21.88 -12.11
CA GLN A 298 -12.03 23.00 -11.70
C GLN A 298 -12.23 24.03 -12.82
N GLU A 299 -11.17 24.35 -13.58
CA GLU A 299 -11.28 25.28 -14.72
C GLU A 299 -12.14 24.70 -15.86
N GLU A 300 -11.97 23.42 -16.18
CA GLU A 300 -12.80 22.74 -17.18
C GLU A 300 -14.28 22.73 -16.75
N MET A 301 -14.55 22.44 -15.47
CA MET A 301 -15.90 22.54 -14.90
C MET A 301 -16.44 23.97 -14.96
N ARG A 302 -15.62 24.99 -14.68
CA ARG A 302 -16.05 26.40 -14.75
C ARG A 302 -16.46 26.79 -16.17
N LEU A 303 -15.70 26.38 -17.18
CA LEU A 303 -16.02 26.63 -18.59
C LEU A 303 -17.32 25.94 -19.00
N LEU A 304 -17.49 24.66 -18.63
CA LEU A 304 -18.72 23.92 -18.90
C LEU A 304 -19.92 24.46 -18.13
N ALA A 305 -19.73 24.96 -16.91
CA ALA A 305 -20.80 25.60 -16.15
C ALA A 305 -21.34 26.83 -16.89
N GLU A 306 -20.45 27.65 -17.44
CA GLU A 306 -20.82 28.82 -18.25
C GLU A 306 -21.55 28.42 -19.54
N GLU A 307 -21.15 27.32 -20.19
CA GLU A 307 -21.84 26.78 -21.36
C GLU A 307 -23.24 26.25 -21.02
N ILE A 308 -23.37 25.50 -19.92
CA ILE A 308 -24.62 24.84 -19.52
C ILE A 308 -25.64 25.85 -18.99
N ALA A 309 -25.19 26.81 -18.18
CA ALA A 309 -26.03 27.81 -17.54
C ALA A 309 -25.23 29.13 -17.32
N PRO A 310 -25.19 30.01 -18.33
CA PRO A 310 -24.42 31.26 -18.27
C PRO A 310 -24.67 32.08 -17.00
N GLY A 311 -23.60 32.54 -16.37
CA GLY A 311 -23.64 33.34 -15.14
C GLY A 311 -24.07 32.58 -13.87
N ARG A 312 -24.27 31.26 -13.92
CA ARG A 312 -24.54 30.43 -12.74
C ARG A 312 -23.26 29.79 -12.20
N ASN A 313 -23.20 29.60 -10.89
CA ASN A 313 -22.08 28.90 -10.26
C ASN A 313 -22.19 27.37 -10.40
N ILE A 314 -21.08 26.67 -10.15
CA ILE A 314 -20.95 25.21 -10.25
C ILE A 314 -22.02 24.48 -9.42
N GLN A 315 -22.28 24.93 -8.18
CA GLN A 315 -23.28 24.30 -7.31
C GLN A 315 -24.70 24.38 -7.90
N THR A 316 -25.05 25.51 -8.53
CA THR A 316 -26.34 25.67 -9.20
C THR A 316 -26.46 24.73 -10.40
N VAL A 317 -25.37 24.58 -11.17
CA VAL A 317 -25.34 23.62 -12.29
C VAL A 317 -25.53 22.20 -11.78
N LEU A 318 -24.76 21.76 -10.77
CA LEU A 318 -24.91 20.44 -10.14
C LEU A 318 -26.34 20.15 -9.69
N ARG A 319 -26.98 21.12 -9.02
CA ARG A 319 -28.37 20.99 -8.58
C ARG A 319 -29.34 20.84 -9.75
N SER A 320 -29.13 21.58 -10.85
CA SER A 320 -30.00 21.47 -12.03
C SER A 320 -29.85 20.14 -12.78
N LEU A 321 -28.65 19.55 -12.81
CA LEU A 321 -28.44 18.21 -13.34
C LEU A 321 -29.22 17.18 -12.51
N GLY A 322 -29.20 17.35 -11.19
CA GLY A 322 -29.90 16.48 -10.24
C GLY A 322 -31.40 16.35 -10.49
N GLN A 323 -32.05 17.38 -11.04
CA GLN A 323 -33.50 17.42 -11.31
C GLN A 323 -33.95 16.50 -12.46
N ASN A 324 -33.02 16.04 -13.30
CA ASN A 324 -33.32 15.13 -14.38
C ASN A 324 -32.89 13.70 -14.00
N HIS A 325 -33.75 13.00 -13.27
CA HIS A 325 -33.48 11.66 -12.77
C HIS A 325 -34.60 10.67 -13.11
N PRO A 326 -34.32 9.35 -13.07
CA PRO A 326 -35.36 8.34 -13.19
C PRO A 326 -36.35 8.40 -12.02
N ALA A 327 -37.58 7.94 -12.27
CA ALA A 327 -38.53 7.66 -11.19
C ALA A 327 -38.06 6.44 -10.37
N ALA A 328 -38.53 6.32 -9.13
CA ALA A 328 -38.11 5.24 -8.23
C ALA A 328 -38.39 3.83 -8.80
N ASP A 329 -39.57 3.62 -9.39
CA ASP A 329 -39.98 2.37 -10.05
C ASP A 329 -39.30 2.16 -11.42
N GLY A 330 -38.84 3.22 -12.06
CA GLY A 330 -38.09 3.20 -13.32
C GLY A 330 -36.59 2.94 -13.17
N LEU A 331 -36.00 3.13 -11.98
CA LEU A 331 -34.54 3.17 -11.76
C LEU A 331 -33.81 1.94 -12.33
N VAL A 332 -34.30 0.73 -12.05
CA VAL A 332 -33.67 -0.52 -12.53
C VAL A 332 -33.79 -0.66 -14.05
N GLY A 333 -34.97 -0.34 -14.60
CA GLY A 333 -35.22 -0.41 -16.04
C GLY A 333 -34.35 0.58 -16.82
N ASP A 334 -34.29 1.82 -16.34
CA ASP A 334 -33.44 2.87 -16.92
C ASP A 334 -31.96 2.52 -16.83
N THR A 335 -31.52 1.92 -15.72
CA THR A 335 -30.14 1.44 -15.56
C THR A 335 -29.80 0.34 -16.55
N ARG A 336 -30.71 -0.62 -16.79
CA ARG A 336 -30.52 -1.68 -17.80
C ARG A 336 -30.39 -1.09 -19.20
N ALA A 337 -31.32 -0.19 -19.57
CA ALA A 337 -31.30 0.48 -20.86
C ALA A 337 -29.99 1.27 -21.05
N GLU A 338 -29.51 1.96 -20.01
CA GLU A 338 -28.23 2.66 -20.05
C GLU A 338 -27.06 1.72 -20.32
N LEU A 339 -27.02 0.60 -19.62
CA LEU A 339 -25.96 -0.37 -19.75
C LEU A 339 -25.92 -0.99 -21.15
N ASP A 340 -27.07 -1.22 -21.78
CA ASP A 340 -27.15 -1.69 -23.16
C ASP A 340 -26.62 -0.65 -24.16
N ARG A 341 -26.90 0.65 -23.94
CA ARG A 341 -26.30 1.73 -24.73
C ARG A 341 -24.78 1.76 -24.61
N ILE A 342 -24.28 1.61 -23.39
CA ILE A 342 -22.83 1.57 -23.10
C ILE A 342 -22.17 0.38 -23.79
N ARG A 343 -22.74 -0.83 -23.69
CA ARG A 343 -22.24 -2.04 -24.38
C ARG A 343 -22.21 -1.87 -25.89
N ALA A 344 -23.30 -1.33 -26.46
CA ALA A 344 -23.39 -1.08 -27.89
C ALA A 344 -22.28 -0.10 -28.35
N PHE A 345 -22.00 0.94 -27.57
CA PHE A 345 -20.92 1.87 -27.83
C PHE A 345 -19.53 1.22 -27.76
N VAL A 346 -19.25 0.47 -26.68
CA VAL A 346 -17.98 -0.27 -26.50
C VAL A 346 -17.68 -1.14 -27.71
N ARG A 347 -18.69 -1.86 -28.21
CA ARG A 347 -18.58 -2.71 -29.41
C ARG A 347 -18.38 -1.87 -30.68
N THR A 348 -19.19 -0.85 -30.89
CA THR A 348 -19.16 -0.05 -32.13
C THR A 348 -17.85 0.71 -32.30
N LYS A 349 -17.29 1.20 -31.19
CA LYS A 349 -16.02 1.95 -31.18
C LYS A 349 -14.79 1.08 -31.02
N ASN A 350 -14.96 -0.25 -30.93
CA ASN A 350 -13.87 -1.20 -30.67
C ASN A 350 -13.02 -0.77 -29.45
N ILE A 351 -13.69 -0.37 -28.37
CA ILE A 351 -13.03 0.05 -27.13
C ILE A 351 -12.31 -1.14 -26.48
N MET A 352 -12.83 -2.35 -26.61
CA MET A 352 -12.21 -3.61 -26.18
C MET A 352 -12.91 -4.80 -26.81
N THR A 353 -12.27 -5.96 -26.72
CA THR A 353 -12.85 -7.22 -27.18
C THR A 353 -14.07 -7.59 -26.32
N PRO A 354 -15.26 -7.81 -26.89
CA PRO A 354 -16.42 -8.27 -26.13
C PRO A 354 -16.13 -9.61 -25.42
N PRO A 355 -16.56 -9.79 -24.16
CA PRO A 355 -16.35 -11.06 -23.47
C PRO A 355 -17.15 -12.17 -24.15
N MET A 356 -16.61 -13.39 -24.16
CA MET A 356 -17.29 -14.56 -24.76
C MET A 356 -18.60 -14.90 -24.04
N SER A 357 -18.64 -14.70 -22.73
CA SER A 357 -19.82 -14.88 -21.89
C SER A 357 -19.77 -13.94 -20.69
N GLU A 358 -20.96 -13.57 -20.21
CA GLU A 358 -21.18 -12.79 -19.00
C GLU A 358 -22.38 -13.35 -18.24
N ASN A 359 -22.44 -13.10 -16.93
CA ASN A 359 -23.54 -13.50 -16.05
C ASN A 359 -23.90 -12.32 -15.13
N LEU A 360 -24.27 -11.20 -15.74
CA LEU A 360 -24.58 -9.95 -15.04
C LEU A 360 -26.08 -9.69 -15.02
N THR A 361 -26.60 -9.35 -13.85
CA THR A 361 -27.97 -8.87 -13.67
C THR A 361 -27.97 -7.48 -13.03
N VAL A 362 -28.67 -6.51 -13.63
CA VAL A 362 -28.99 -5.25 -12.94
C VAL A 362 -30.18 -5.51 -12.01
N ALA A 363 -30.00 -5.23 -10.72
CA ALA A 363 -30.98 -5.54 -9.69
C ALA A 363 -31.08 -4.40 -8.66
N GLU A 364 -32.18 -4.37 -7.91
CA GLU A 364 -32.23 -3.52 -6.72
C GLU A 364 -31.24 -4.02 -5.68
N THR A 365 -30.57 -3.09 -5.00
CA THR A 365 -29.83 -3.43 -3.79
C THR A 365 -30.76 -4.17 -2.82
N PRO A 366 -30.37 -5.36 -2.34
CA PRO A 366 -31.16 -6.10 -1.37
C PRO A 366 -31.49 -5.22 -0.17
N GLU A 367 -32.73 -5.28 0.33
CA GLU A 367 -33.22 -4.42 1.42
C GLU A 367 -32.25 -4.30 2.59
N TYR A 368 -31.68 -5.42 3.01
CA TYR A 368 -30.72 -5.49 4.10
C TYR A 368 -29.40 -4.73 3.88
N ALA A 369 -29.04 -4.42 2.63
CA ALA A 369 -27.80 -3.75 2.24
C ALA A 369 -28.02 -2.27 1.83
N ARG A 370 -29.27 -1.80 1.72
CA ARG A 370 -29.61 -0.45 1.23
C ARG A 370 -29.03 0.69 2.07
N SER A 371 -28.78 0.46 3.35
CA SER A 371 -28.21 1.45 4.27
C SER A 371 -26.73 1.76 4.01
N THR A 372 -26.02 0.87 3.29
CA THR A 372 -24.56 0.95 3.10
C THR A 372 -24.12 0.97 1.64
N SER A 373 -25.03 0.72 0.69
CA SER A 373 -24.77 0.73 -0.74
C SER A 373 -25.63 1.75 -1.45
N PHE A 374 -25.04 2.44 -2.42
CA PHE A 374 -25.77 3.32 -3.35
C PHE A 374 -25.92 2.58 -4.69
N ALA A 375 -24.90 2.61 -5.53
CA ALA A 375 -24.74 1.67 -6.64
C ALA A 375 -23.42 0.94 -6.49
N SER A 376 -23.40 -0.34 -6.80
CA SER A 376 -22.19 -1.16 -6.66
C SER A 376 -22.21 -2.38 -7.56
N MET A 377 -21.01 -2.76 -8.01
CA MET A 377 -20.77 -4.04 -8.66
C MET A 377 -20.47 -5.13 -7.62
N ASP A 378 -21.33 -6.13 -7.53
CA ASP A 378 -21.11 -7.35 -6.75
C ASP A 378 -20.70 -8.52 -7.67
N ALA A 379 -19.40 -8.64 -7.91
CA ALA A 379 -18.80 -9.73 -8.68
C ALA A 379 -18.29 -10.86 -7.76
N PRO A 380 -18.32 -12.13 -8.21
CA PRO A 380 -17.83 -13.24 -7.40
C PRO A 380 -16.31 -13.15 -7.19
N GLY A 381 -15.82 -13.86 -6.17
CA GLY A 381 -14.39 -13.96 -5.90
C GLY A 381 -13.59 -14.50 -7.08
N ALA A 382 -12.31 -14.14 -7.16
CA ALA A 382 -11.46 -14.50 -8.30
C ALA A 382 -11.27 -16.01 -8.52
N PHE A 383 -11.48 -16.83 -7.47
CA PHE A 383 -11.41 -18.29 -7.51
C PHE A 383 -12.79 -18.98 -7.44
N GLU A 384 -13.89 -18.23 -7.33
CA GLU A 384 -15.24 -18.79 -7.30
C GLU A 384 -15.60 -19.46 -8.64
N ARG A 385 -16.17 -20.67 -8.56
CA ARG A 385 -16.51 -21.52 -9.73
C ARG A 385 -17.96 -21.97 -9.78
N VAL A 386 -18.70 -21.84 -8.68
CA VAL A 386 -20.08 -22.27 -8.53
C VAL A 386 -21.02 -21.07 -8.61
N ALA A 387 -20.94 -20.14 -7.65
CA ALA A 387 -21.82 -18.96 -7.57
C ALA A 387 -21.29 -17.82 -8.44
N THR A 388 -21.34 -18.00 -9.77
CA THR A 388 -20.70 -17.10 -10.74
C THR A 388 -21.54 -15.89 -11.15
N GLU A 389 -22.75 -15.75 -10.61
CA GLU A 389 -23.65 -14.62 -10.86
C GLU A 389 -23.00 -13.32 -10.42
N SER A 390 -23.28 -12.25 -11.15
CA SER A 390 -22.80 -10.91 -10.86
C SER A 390 -23.96 -9.95 -10.86
N TYR A 391 -23.98 -9.02 -9.92
CA TYR A 391 -25.07 -8.06 -9.79
C TYR A 391 -24.56 -6.63 -9.89
N PHE A 392 -25.15 -5.84 -10.78
CA PHE A 392 -25.03 -4.39 -10.68
C PHE A 392 -26.22 -3.89 -9.87
N TYR A 393 -25.97 -3.63 -8.59
CA TYR A 393 -26.99 -3.17 -7.68
C TYR A 393 -27.18 -1.67 -7.78
N VAL A 394 -28.45 -1.25 -7.85
CA VAL A 394 -28.86 0.15 -7.68
C VAL A 394 -29.85 0.24 -6.52
N THR A 395 -29.58 1.10 -5.55
CA THR A 395 -30.41 1.24 -4.36
C THR A 395 -31.59 2.15 -4.68
N PRO A 396 -32.84 1.64 -4.67
CA PRO A 396 -34.03 2.50 -4.73
C PRO A 396 -34.16 3.32 -3.43
N PRO A 397 -34.88 4.45 -3.45
CA PRO A 397 -35.16 5.19 -2.23
C PRO A 397 -35.99 4.34 -1.25
N ASP A 398 -35.79 4.55 0.05
CA ASP A 398 -36.61 3.87 1.05
C ASP A 398 -38.08 4.32 0.93
N PRO A 399 -39.05 3.38 0.84
CA PRO A 399 -40.47 3.73 0.78
C PRO A 399 -40.95 4.58 1.97
N GLN A 400 -40.29 4.49 3.13
CA GLN A 400 -40.63 5.21 4.35
C GLN A 400 -40.08 6.64 4.40
N TRP A 401 -39.20 7.03 3.46
CA TRP A 401 -38.68 8.39 3.41
C TRP A 401 -39.75 9.42 3.00
N ASP A 402 -39.58 10.65 3.46
CA ASP A 402 -40.35 11.78 2.95
C ASP A 402 -39.97 12.07 1.48
N GLU A 403 -40.86 12.75 0.74
CA GLU A 403 -40.66 13.03 -0.69
C GLU A 403 -39.38 13.82 -0.98
N ARG A 404 -38.96 14.70 -0.06
CA ARG A 404 -37.71 15.44 -0.22
C ARG A 404 -36.50 14.52 -0.20
N ARG A 405 -36.43 13.56 0.73
CA ARG A 405 -35.34 12.58 0.81
C ARG A 405 -35.34 11.62 -0.38
N LYS A 406 -36.53 11.21 -0.85
CA LYS A 406 -36.64 10.39 -2.07
C LYS A 406 -36.08 11.13 -3.28
N GLU A 407 -36.47 12.38 -3.47
CA GLU A 407 -35.98 13.27 -4.52
C GLU A 407 -34.46 13.45 -4.43
N GLU A 408 -33.94 13.78 -3.23
CA GLU A 408 -32.50 13.92 -2.98
C GLU A 408 -31.73 12.64 -3.35
N HIS A 409 -32.26 11.47 -2.97
CA HIS A 409 -31.65 10.18 -3.30
C HIS A 409 -31.66 9.88 -4.80
N LEU A 410 -32.78 10.11 -5.48
CA LEU A 410 -32.88 9.88 -6.92
C LEU A 410 -32.03 10.86 -7.73
N SER A 411 -31.81 12.08 -7.23
CA SER A 411 -30.96 13.09 -7.89
C SER A 411 -29.52 12.62 -8.11
N PHE A 412 -29.01 11.70 -7.27
CA PHE A 412 -27.70 11.09 -7.46
C PHE A 412 -27.67 10.11 -8.66
N TYR A 413 -28.80 9.53 -9.04
CA TYR A 413 -28.98 8.72 -10.25
C TYR A 413 -29.44 9.54 -11.46
N ASN A 414 -29.22 10.86 -11.46
CA ASN A 414 -29.60 11.69 -12.60
C ASN A 414 -29.06 11.13 -13.92
N ARG A 415 -29.74 11.46 -15.02
CA ARG A 415 -29.48 10.93 -16.38
C ARG A 415 -28.07 11.20 -16.90
N TYR A 416 -27.28 12.04 -16.22
CA TYR A 416 -25.89 12.33 -16.54
C TYR A 416 -24.91 11.59 -15.63
N SER A 417 -25.26 11.34 -14.37
CA SER A 417 -24.40 10.63 -13.40
C SER A 417 -24.55 9.12 -13.51
N LEU A 418 -25.76 8.61 -13.78
CA LEU A 418 -26.02 7.18 -13.94
C LEU A 418 -25.14 6.51 -15.02
N PRO A 419 -24.95 7.09 -16.22
CA PRO A 419 -24.03 6.52 -17.20
C PRO A 419 -22.58 6.45 -16.72
N ILE A 420 -22.11 7.46 -15.96
CA ILE A 420 -20.75 7.48 -15.41
C ILE A 420 -20.58 6.39 -14.36
N ILE A 421 -21.58 6.19 -13.50
CA ILE A 421 -21.61 5.10 -12.51
C ILE A 421 -21.63 3.75 -13.22
N ALA A 422 -22.48 3.55 -14.22
CA ALA A 422 -22.56 2.30 -14.98
C ALA A 422 -21.26 1.99 -15.74
N ILE A 423 -20.58 3.03 -16.25
CA ILE A 423 -19.26 2.91 -16.87
C ILE A 423 -18.21 2.45 -15.86
N HIS A 424 -18.22 3.04 -14.66
CA HIS A 424 -17.30 2.74 -13.57
C HIS A 424 -17.49 1.31 -13.03
N GLU A 425 -18.73 0.95 -12.70
CA GLU A 425 -19.05 -0.31 -12.04
C GLU A 425 -19.04 -1.49 -13.02
N VAL A 426 -19.42 -1.27 -14.29
CA VAL A 426 -19.72 -2.37 -15.19
C VAL A 426 -18.88 -2.36 -16.47
N TYR A 427 -19.35 -1.68 -17.52
CA TYR A 427 -18.71 -1.69 -18.83
C TYR A 427 -18.23 -0.28 -19.18
N PRO A 428 -16.94 -0.08 -19.45
CA PRO A 428 -15.85 -1.03 -19.43
C PRO A 428 -15.12 -1.16 -18.08
N GLY A 429 -15.69 -0.66 -16.97
CA GLY A 429 -15.04 -0.61 -15.66
C GLY A 429 -14.89 -1.95 -14.93
N HIS A 430 -15.32 -2.01 -13.66
CA HIS A 430 -15.00 -3.12 -12.76
C HIS A 430 -15.49 -4.48 -13.25
N TYR A 431 -16.70 -4.59 -13.77
CA TYR A 431 -17.21 -5.87 -14.25
C TYR A 431 -16.38 -6.43 -15.42
N TYR A 432 -16.04 -5.60 -16.40
CA TYR A 432 -15.18 -6.04 -17.49
C TYR A 432 -13.79 -6.44 -16.98
N GLN A 433 -13.22 -5.67 -16.05
CA GLN A 433 -11.94 -5.98 -15.41
C GLN A 433 -11.99 -7.35 -14.71
N HIS A 434 -13.09 -7.67 -14.03
CA HIS A 434 -13.34 -8.96 -13.41
C HIS A 434 -13.43 -10.10 -14.43
N LEU A 435 -14.11 -9.88 -15.57
CA LEU A 435 -14.17 -10.87 -16.66
C LEU A 435 -12.79 -11.15 -17.25
N ALA A 436 -11.95 -10.12 -17.42
CA ALA A 436 -10.57 -10.27 -17.86
C ALA A 436 -9.72 -11.06 -16.85
N LEU A 437 -9.90 -10.81 -15.54
CA LEU A 437 -9.19 -11.53 -14.48
C LEU A 437 -9.45 -13.03 -14.51
N LYS A 438 -10.67 -13.47 -14.88
CA LYS A 438 -11.00 -14.90 -15.02
C LYS A 438 -10.17 -15.64 -16.08
N GLN A 439 -9.57 -14.91 -17.03
CA GLN A 439 -8.69 -15.47 -18.06
C GLN A 439 -7.22 -15.53 -17.61
N GLN A 440 -6.89 -14.99 -16.43
CA GLN A 440 -5.53 -14.99 -15.91
C GLN A 440 -5.08 -16.40 -15.51
N ARG A 441 -3.87 -16.78 -15.94
CA ARG A 441 -3.24 -18.07 -15.63
C ARG A 441 -2.38 -18.02 -14.36
N SER A 442 -1.85 -16.85 -14.02
CA SER A 442 -1.06 -16.66 -12.79
C SER A 442 -1.95 -16.60 -11.56
N ARG A 443 -1.80 -17.57 -10.65
CA ARG A 443 -2.48 -17.56 -9.35
C ARG A 443 -2.12 -16.33 -8.51
N VAL A 444 -0.89 -15.84 -8.63
CA VAL A 444 -0.42 -14.66 -7.89
C VAL A 444 -1.15 -13.41 -8.36
N ARG A 445 -1.22 -13.17 -9.68
CA ARG A 445 -1.92 -12.00 -10.25
C ARG A 445 -3.44 -12.11 -10.19
N THR A 446 -3.98 -13.33 -10.02
CA THR A 446 -5.39 -13.56 -9.69
C THR A 446 -5.70 -13.24 -8.23
N ALA A 447 -4.81 -13.59 -7.30
CA ALA A 447 -5.03 -13.42 -5.86
C ALA A 447 -4.74 -12.01 -5.33
N LEU A 448 -3.73 -11.34 -5.90
CA LEU A 448 -3.13 -10.15 -5.31
C LEU A 448 -3.26 -8.96 -6.28
N ALA A 449 -4.25 -8.11 -6.03
CA ALA A 449 -4.56 -6.94 -6.85
C ALA A 449 -3.99 -5.64 -6.25
N SER A 450 -3.67 -4.68 -7.12
CA SER A 450 -3.35 -3.29 -6.77
C SER A 450 -4.62 -2.46 -6.75
N ALA A 451 -4.87 -1.75 -5.64
CA ALA A 451 -6.03 -0.88 -5.51
C ALA A 451 -6.00 0.26 -6.54
N SER A 452 -4.83 0.86 -6.76
CA SER A 452 -4.67 1.89 -7.79
C SER A 452 -4.99 1.37 -9.18
N PHE A 453 -4.62 0.14 -9.53
CA PHE A 453 -4.99 -0.38 -10.84
C PHE A 453 -6.48 -0.68 -10.97
N VAL A 454 -7.11 -1.26 -9.95
CA VAL A 454 -8.55 -1.57 -9.95
C VAL A 454 -9.37 -0.29 -10.05
N GLU A 455 -9.16 0.65 -9.13
CA GLU A 455 -9.94 1.89 -9.06
C GLU A 455 -9.54 2.88 -10.16
N GLY A 456 -8.25 2.92 -10.49
CA GLY A 456 -7.74 3.73 -11.58
C GLY A 456 -8.25 3.32 -12.94
N TRP A 457 -8.46 2.02 -13.18
CA TRP A 457 -9.07 1.51 -14.42
C TRP A 457 -10.50 2.00 -14.59
N ALA A 458 -11.34 1.79 -13.57
CA ALA A 458 -12.73 2.24 -13.62
C ALA A 458 -12.81 3.78 -13.78
N HIS A 459 -11.97 4.53 -13.05
CA HIS A 459 -11.91 5.98 -13.17
C HIS A 459 -11.34 6.47 -14.53
N TYR A 460 -10.40 5.75 -15.13
CA TYR A 460 -9.92 5.98 -16.49
C TYR A 460 -11.05 5.78 -17.52
N CYS A 461 -11.82 4.69 -17.38
CA CYS A 461 -12.92 4.36 -18.28
C CYS A 461 -14.00 5.44 -18.32
N GLU A 462 -14.32 6.06 -17.18
CA GLU A 462 -15.27 7.19 -17.10
C GLU A 462 -14.89 8.32 -18.07
N GLN A 463 -13.62 8.74 -18.06
CA GLN A 463 -13.16 9.81 -18.94
C GLN A 463 -12.99 9.32 -20.38
N MET A 464 -12.35 8.16 -20.56
CA MET A 464 -12.03 7.62 -21.89
C MET A 464 -13.27 7.39 -22.73
N MET A 465 -14.36 6.86 -22.16
CA MET A 465 -15.61 6.64 -22.89
C MET A 465 -16.15 7.94 -23.50
N LEU A 466 -16.14 9.04 -22.73
CA LEU A 466 -16.56 10.34 -23.20
C LEU A 466 -15.58 10.92 -24.24
N ASP A 467 -14.27 10.74 -24.04
CA ASP A 467 -13.24 11.17 -24.99
C ASP A 467 -13.41 10.48 -26.36
N GLU A 468 -13.86 9.23 -26.39
CA GLU A 468 -14.15 8.46 -27.62
C GLU A 468 -15.53 8.78 -28.24
N GLY A 469 -16.30 9.68 -27.59
CA GLY A 469 -17.56 10.24 -28.09
C GLY A 469 -18.83 9.65 -27.48
N PHE A 470 -18.74 8.91 -26.37
CA PHE A 470 -19.94 8.44 -25.67
C PHE A 470 -20.76 9.63 -25.17
N GLY A 471 -22.08 9.60 -25.42
CA GLY A 471 -22.97 10.71 -25.09
C GLY A 471 -22.85 11.94 -26.00
N GLY A 472 -22.12 11.85 -27.11
CA GLY A 472 -22.16 12.85 -28.19
C GLY A 472 -21.68 14.24 -27.79
N ASN A 473 -20.60 14.33 -26.99
CA ASN A 473 -20.06 15.59 -26.46
C ASN A 473 -21.05 16.41 -25.64
N ASN A 474 -22.02 15.78 -24.98
CA ASN A 474 -22.97 16.48 -24.12
C ASN A 474 -22.23 17.15 -22.93
N PRO A 475 -22.27 18.49 -22.81
CA PRO A 475 -21.53 19.21 -21.77
C PRO A 475 -22.00 18.83 -20.37
N LYS A 476 -23.29 18.52 -20.17
CA LYS A 476 -23.82 18.07 -18.87
C LYS A 476 -23.27 16.71 -18.45
N LEU A 477 -23.07 15.80 -19.41
CA LEU A 477 -22.47 14.49 -19.15
C LEU A 477 -20.98 14.63 -18.77
N ARG A 478 -20.23 15.46 -19.51
CA ARG A 478 -18.83 15.77 -19.16
C ARG A 478 -18.74 16.44 -17.79
N PHE A 479 -19.63 17.38 -17.49
CA PHE A 479 -19.67 18.06 -16.20
C PHE A 479 -19.94 17.07 -15.04
N ALA A 480 -20.87 16.13 -15.21
CA ALA A 480 -21.11 15.06 -14.22
C ALA A 480 -19.86 14.17 -14.03
N GLN A 481 -19.18 13.79 -15.11
CA GLN A 481 -17.93 13.02 -15.05
C GLN A 481 -16.82 13.78 -14.31
N LEU A 482 -16.66 15.08 -14.59
CA LEU A 482 -15.66 15.91 -13.91
C LEU A 482 -15.98 16.11 -12.44
N ASN A 483 -17.26 16.24 -12.06
CA ASN A 483 -17.65 16.30 -10.65
C ASN A 483 -17.26 15.03 -9.90
N ALA A 484 -17.47 13.85 -10.51
CA ALA A 484 -17.03 12.58 -9.94
C ALA A 484 -15.49 12.46 -9.87
N ALA A 485 -14.77 13.03 -10.85
CA ALA A 485 -13.31 13.10 -10.83
C ALA A 485 -12.79 14.07 -9.75
N LEU A 486 -13.45 15.20 -9.55
CA LEU A 486 -13.09 16.24 -8.58
C LEU A 486 -13.15 15.70 -7.16
N LEU A 487 -14.18 14.90 -6.83
CA LEU A 487 -14.25 14.21 -5.55
C LEU A 487 -13.02 13.32 -5.34
N ARG A 488 -12.64 12.51 -6.34
CA ARG A 488 -11.48 11.59 -6.25
C ARG A 488 -10.14 12.34 -6.18
N LEU A 489 -10.03 13.51 -6.81
CA LEU A 489 -8.91 14.43 -6.65
C LEU A 489 -8.83 15.01 -5.23
N CYS A 490 -9.98 15.36 -4.63
CA CYS A 490 -10.00 15.79 -3.23
C CYS A 490 -9.58 14.66 -2.30
N ARG A 491 -10.04 13.42 -2.54
CA ARG A 491 -9.59 12.21 -1.82
C ARG A 491 -8.08 12.02 -1.90
N TYR A 492 -7.51 12.19 -3.10
CA TYR A 492 -6.08 12.12 -3.36
C TYR A 492 -5.28 13.10 -2.48
N LEU A 493 -5.65 14.38 -2.50
CA LEU A 493 -4.92 15.41 -1.76
C LEU A 493 -5.15 15.31 -0.24
N VAL A 494 -6.40 15.11 0.18
CA VAL A 494 -6.74 14.98 1.61
C VAL A 494 -6.06 13.75 2.22
N GLY A 495 -6.02 12.61 1.52
CA GLY A 495 -5.31 11.42 1.98
C GLY A 495 -3.81 11.66 2.21
N LEU A 496 -3.15 12.37 1.28
CA LEU A 496 -1.74 12.75 1.43
C LEU A 496 -1.55 13.70 2.62
N HIS A 497 -2.38 14.75 2.73
CA HIS A 497 -2.21 15.76 3.76
C HIS A 497 -2.54 15.27 5.18
N LEU A 498 -3.63 14.51 5.35
CA LEU A 498 -4.03 13.94 6.65
C LEU A 498 -2.92 13.05 7.23
N HIS A 499 -2.27 12.26 6.38
CA HIS A 499 -1.34 11.24 6.84
C HIS A 499 0.13 11.65 6.82
N THR A 500 0.49 12.71 6.08
CA THR A 500 1.89 13.12 5.92
C THR A 500 2.19 14.59 6.28
N GLN A 501 1.21 15.49 6.21
CA GLN A 501 1.43 16.95 6.38
C GLN A 501 0.69 17.57 7.57
N GLY A 502 0.16 16.74 8.48
CA GLY A 502 -0.46 17.22 9.72
C GLY A 502 -1.81 17.92 9.54
N MET A 503 -2.51 17.70 8.42
CA MET A 503 -3.88 18.19 8.23
C MET A 503 -4.80 17.57 9.28
N SER A 504 -5.63 18.39 9.93
CA SER A 504 -6.66 17.93 10.86
C SER A 504 -7.90 17.40 10.13
N TYR A 505 -8.74 16.64 10.83
CA TYR A 505 -10.04 16.19 10.29
C TYR A 505 -10.88 17.39 9.80
N GLU A 506 -10.97 18.47 10.60
CA GLU A 506 -11.69 19.70 10.25
C GLU A 506 -11.14 20.39 9.00
N GLN A 507 -9.81 20.46 8.86
CA GLN A 507 -9.19 21.00 7.64
C GLN A 507 -9.50 20.12 6.42
N GLY A 508 -9.62 18.80 6.60
CA GLY A 508 -10.10 17.89 5.57
C GLY A 508 -11.55 18.16 5.16
N VAL A 509 -12.44 18.42 6.13
CA VAL A 509 -13.85 18.81 5.86
C VAL A 509 -13.88 20.10 5.05
N ASP A 510 -13.15 21.12 5.49
CA ASP A 510 -13.07 22.41 4.79
C ASP A 510 -12.51 22.24 3.37
N PHE A 511 -11.54 21.34 3.17
CA PHE A 511 -10.98 21.04 1.86
C PHE A 511 -12.05 20.48 0.91
N PHE A 512 -12.81 19.46 1.34
CA PHE A 512 -13.88 18.88 0.50
C PHE A 512 -14.98 19.90 0.17
N MET A 513 -15.31 20.78 1.11
CA MET A 513 -16.29 21.84 0.87
C MET A 513 -15.78 22.88 -0.13
N ARG A 514 -14.55 23.38 0.07
CA ARG A 514 -14.00 24.47 -0.73
C ARG A 514 -13.57 24.02 -2.12
N GLU A 515 -12.82 22.92 -2.19
CA GLU A 515 -12.19 22.46 -3.44
C GLU A 515 -13.07 21.48 -4.21
N GLY A 516 -13.89 20.70 -3.50
CA GLY A 516 -14.76 19.67 -4.08
C GLY A 516 -16.24 20.07 -4.17
N TYR A 517 -16.59 21.30 -3.76
CA TYR A 517 -17.95 21.84 -3.73
C TYR A 517 -18.96 20.94 -2.99
N GLN A 518 -18.49 20.17 -2.01
CA GLN A 518 -19.34 19.26 -1.24
C GLN A 518 -20.15 20.01 -0.19
N GLU A 519 -21.38 19.58 0.02
CA GLU A 519 -22.15 19.96 1.20
C GLU A 519 -21.50 19.39 2.47
N ARG A 520 -21.62 20.10 3.60
CA ARG A 520 -20.88 19.79 4.84
C ARG A 520 -21.04 18.34 5.30
N VAL A 521 -22.25 17.79 5.26
CA VAL A 521 -22.53 16.40 5.68
C VAL A 521 -21.74 15.39 4.83
N ASN A 522 -21.65 15.62 3.51
CA ASN A 522 -20.86 14.77 2.62
C ASN A 522 -19.35 14.98 2.87
N ALA A 523 -18.91 16.23 3.06
CA ALA A 523 -17.53 16.54 3.37
C ALA A 523 -17.04 15.89 4.68
N GLU A 524 -17.87 15.89 5.74
CA GLU A 524 -17.59 15.21 7.00
C GLU A 524 -17.42 13.70 6.82
N ARG A 525 -18.31 13.06 6.04
CA ARG A 525 -18.21 11.63 5.71
C ARG A 525 -16.91 11.31 4.96
N GLU A 526 -16.57 12.12 3.96
CA GLU A 526 -15.39 11.94 3.11
C GLU A 526 -14.09 12.18 3.89
N ALA A 527 -14.02 13.24 4.70
CA ALA A 527 -12.87 13.51 5.57
C ALA A 527 -12.68 12.39 6.60
N ARG A 528 -13.77 11.88 7.19
CA ARG A 528 -13.72 10.80 8.17
C ARG A 528 -13.18 9.52 7.53
N ARG A 529 -13.64 9.19 6.32
CA ARG A 529 -13.07 8.09 5.54
C ARG A 529 -11.58 8.31 5.26
N GLY A 530 -11.18 9.53 4.88
CA GLY A 530 -9.77 9.87 4.67
C GLY A 530 -8.88 9.63 5.90
N THR A 531 -9.41 9.79 7.11
CA THR A 531 -8.66 9.43 8.32
C THR A 531 -8.41 7.92 8.43
N LEU A 532 -9.37 7.09 8.00
CA LEU A 532 -9.35 5.62 8.12
C LEU A 532 -8.63 4.92 6.96
N ASP A 533 -8.57 5.57 5.79
CA ASP A 533 -8.00 5.05 4.55
C ASP A 533 -6.79 5.90 4.13
N PRO A 534 -5.56 5.54 4.54
CA PRO A 534 -4.37 6.32 4.20
C PRO A 534 -4.16 6.44 2.69
N THR A 535 -4.44 5.38 1.94
CA THR A 535 -4.21 5.29 0.49
C THR A 535 -5.39 5.82 -0.33
N TYR A 536 -6.11 6.81 0.18
CA TYR A 536 -7.32 7.35 -0.45
C TYR A 536 -7.12 7.85 -1.91
N LEU A 537 -5.86 8.07 -2.29
CA LEU A 537 -5.40 8.51 -3.61
C LEU A 537 -5.54 7.50 -4.76
N VAL A 538 -5.80 6.22 -4.47
CA VAL A 538 -5.70 5.11 -5.44
C VAL A 538 -6.46 5.36 -6.75
N TYR A 539 -7.65 5.95 -6.68
CA TYR A 539 -8.49 6.28 -7.83
C TYR A 539 -7.76 7.17 -8.85
N THR A 540 -7.38 8.38 -8.43
CA THR A 540 -6.75 9.36 -9.31
C THR A 540 -5.33 8.96 -9.66
N LEU A 541 -4.57 8.40 -8.70
CA LEU A 541 -3.22 7.90 -8.95
C LEU A 541 -3.21 6.89 -10.09
N GLY A 542 -4.05 5.86 -10.00
CA GLY A 542 -4.13 4.81 -10.99
C GLY A 542 -4.58 5.32 -12.35
N LYS A 543 -5.60 6.18 -12.38
CA LYS A 543 -6.06 6.82 -13.62
C LYS A 543 -4.93 7.58 -14.31
N MET A 544 -4.20 8.43 -13.59
CA MET A 544 -3.08 9.20 -14.16
C MET A 544 -1.97 8.28 -14.71
N GLN A 545 -1.66 7.19 -13.99
CA GLN A 545 -0.66 6.22 -14.42
C GLN A 545 -1.10 5.45 -15.68
N ILE A 546 -2.38 5.06 -15.80
CA ILE A 546 -2.94 4.42 -17.00
C ILE A 546 -2.93 5.39 -18.18
N MET A 547 -3.36 6.64 -17.98
CA MET A 547 -3.32 7.68 -19.01
C MET A 547 -1.90 7.89 -19.53
N LYS A 548 -0.92 8.01 -18.63
CA LYS A 548 0.49 8.15 -19.01
C LYS A 548 0.99 6.94 -19.79
N LEU A 549 0.70 5.72 -19.33
CA LEU A 549 1.05 4.49 -20.02
C LEU A 549 0.43 4.42 -21.42
N ARG A 550 -0.84 4.82 -21.57
CA ARG A 550 -1.53 4.87 -22.86
C ARG A 550 -0.84 5.81 -23.83
N GLU A 551 -0.53 7.03 -23.43
CA GLU A 551 0.10 8.01 -24.32
C GLU A 551 1.51 7.57 -24.74
N GLU A 552 2.27 6.95 -23.84
CA GLU A 552 3.58 6.41 -24.20
C GLU A 552 3.50 5.20 -25.13
N TYR A 553 2.55 4.29 -24.87
CA TYR A 553 2.31 3.15 -25.76
C TYR A 553 1.86 3.63 -27.14
N ARG A 554 0.95 4.61 -27.19
CA ARG A 554 0.50 5.26 -28.43
C ARG A 554 1.66 5.88 -29.19
N ALA A 555 2.54 6.61 -28.52
CA ALA A 555 3.72 7.21 -29.14
C ALA A 555 4.65 6.15 -29.77
N ARG A 556 4.82 4.99 -29.14
CA ARG A 556 5.62 3.88 -29.68
C ARG A 556 4.97 3.17 -30.86
N MET A 557 3.66 3.00 -30.82
CA MET A 557 2.91 2.32 -31.88
C MET A 557 2.65 3.24 -33.08
N GLY A 558 2.67 4.56 -32.90
CA GLY A 558 2.42 5.54 -33.96
C GLY A 558 1.07 5.30 -34.64
N ALA A 559 1.07 5.25 -35.97
CA ALA A 559 -0.14 4.99 -36.77
C ALA A 559 -0.76 3.60 -36.54
N SER A 560 0.00 2.65 -35.99
CA SER A 560 -0.49 1.30 -35.67
C SER A 560 -1.21 1.23 -34.33
N PHE A 561 -1.28 2.31 -33.55
CA PHE A 561 -1.99 2.31 -32.28
C PHE A 561 -3.49 2.02 -32.47
N LYS A 562 -4.00 1.03 -31.75
CA LYS A 562 -5.42 0.71 -31.62
C LYS A 562 -5.79 0.70 -30.15
N LEU A 563 -6.83 1.45 -29.79
CA LEU A 563 -7.26 1.60 -28.40
C LEU A 563 -7.73 0.27 -27.79
N GLY A 564 -8.53 -0.50 -28.54
CA GLY A 564 -8.97 -1.84 -28.12
C GLY A 564 -7.82 -2.79 -27.82
N GLU A 565 -6.81 -2.86 -28.69
CA GLU A 565 -5.63 -3.70 -28.47
C GLU A 565 -4.81 -3.26 -27.25
N PHE A 566 -4.73 -1.96 -26.99
CA PHE A 566 -4.10 -1.43 -25.79
C PHE A 566 -4.83 -1.90 -24.52
N HIS A 567 -6.17 -1.81 -24.48
CA HIS A 567 -6.96 -2.25 -23.33
C HIS A 567 -6.89 -3.76 -23.12
N ASP A 568 -7.06 -4.56 -24.18
CA ASP A 568 -6.98 -6.01 -24.11
C ASP A 568 -5.60 -6.46 -23.58
N ARG A 569 -4.52 -5.83 -24.09
CA ARG A 569 -3.17 -6.12 -23.61
C ARG A 569 -2.96 -5.69 -22.16
N LEU A 570 -3.41 -4.50 -21.78
CA LEU A 570 -3.28 -3.98 -20.42
C LEU A 570 -3.96 -4.91 -19.40
N LEU A 571 -5.19 -5.36 -19.69
CA LEU A 571 -5.96 -6.24 -18.80
C LEU A 571 -5.48 -7.70 -18.80
N SER A 572 -4.78 -8.15 -19.86
CA SER A 572 -4.24 -9.51 -19.94
C SER A 572 -3.22 -9.85 -18.84
N TYR A 573 -2.62 -8.83 -18.22
CA TYR A 573 -1.67 -9.01 -17.12
C TYR A 573 -2.34 -9.24 -15.75
N GLY A 574 -3.67 -9.29 -15.67
CA GLY A 574 -4.40 -9.35 -14.40
C GLY A 574 -4.42 -7.98 -13.74
N MET A 575 -4.39 -7.92 -12.41
CA MET A 575 -4.50 -6.64 -11.67
C MET A 575 -3.25 -6.22 -10.86
N PRO A 576 -2.01 -6.37 -11.36
CA PRO A 576 -0.83 -5.96 -10.61
C PRO A 576 -0.68 -4.42 -10.57
N PRO A 577 0.22 -3.87 -9.73
CA PRO A 577 0.61 -2.46 -9.80
C PRO A 577 0.95 -2.01 -11.23
N ILE A 578 0.52 -0.81 -11.61
CA ILE A 578 0.65 -0.30 -12.99
C ILE A 578 2.11 -0.25 -13.46
N LYS A 579 3.08 -0.10 -12.55
CA LYS A 579 4.52 -0.19 -12.87
C LYS A 579 4.87 -1.53 -13.53
N ILE A 580 4.28 -2.65 -13.09
CA ILE A 580 4.51 -3.98 -13.67
C ILE A 580 3.90 -4.08 -15.08
N ILE A 581 2.67 -3.57 -15.26
CA ILE A 581 1.99 -3.54 -16.56
C ILE A 581 2.80 -2.72 -17.56
N ARG A 582 3.26 -1.54 -17.13
CA ARG A 582 4.13 -0.67 -17.91
C ARG A 582 5.41 -1.38 -18.35
N LEU A 583 6.11 -2.04 -17.43
CA LEU A 583 7.32 -2.83 -17.74
C LEU A 583 7.03 -3.89 -18.83
N ALA A 584 5.90 -4.60 -18.72
CA ALA A 584 5.52 -5.64 -19.66
C ALA A 584 5.08 -5.11 -21.05
N MET A 585 4.36 -3.98 -21.09
CA MET A 585 3.88 -3.40 -22.35
C MET A 585 4.96 -2.66 -23.11
N LEU A 586 5.86 -1.98 -22.39
CA LEU A 586 6.92 -1.15 -22.97
C LEU A 586 8.26 -1.89 -23.06
N GLY A 587 8.39 -3.09 -22.53
CA GLY A 587 9.61 -3.90 -22.67
C GLY A 587 10.85 -3.23 -22.10
N GLU A 588 10.71 -2.38 -21.08
CA GLU A 588 11.80 -1.75 -20.34
C GLU A 588 12.62 -2.84 -19.63
N SER A 589 13.52 -3.48 -20.38
CA SER A 589 14.38 -4.54 -19.88
C SER A 589 15.73 -4.48 -20.57
N ARG A 590 16.71 -3.87 -19.87
CA ARG A 590 18.16 -4.18 -19.87
C ARG A 590 18.91 -3.12 -19.04
N GLY A 591 19.08 -3.37 -17.74
CA GLY A 591 20.28 -2.89 -17.02
C GLY A 591 20.14 -1.88 -15.87
N SER A 592 19.12 -1.01 -15.81
CA SER A 592 19.08 0.05 -14.77
C SER A 592 17.84 0.05 -13.86
N GLU A 593 16.64 -0.27 -14.33
CA GLU A 593 15.41 -0.14 -13.51
C GLU A 593 14.82 -1.45 -12.98
N ILE A 594 15.05 -2.61 -13.61
CA ILE A 594 14.81 -3.90 -12.92
C ILE A 594 15.85 -4.11 -11.82
N GLY A 595 17.00 -3.44 -11.99
CA GLY A 595 17.94 -3.14 -10.94
C GLY A 595 17.27 -2.44 -9.78
N SER A 596 16.35 -1.48 -9.97
CA SER A 596 15.69 -0.71 -8.90
C SER A 596 14.61 -1.44 -8.11
N VAL A 597 14.03 -2.52 -8.63
CA VAL A 597 13.15 -3.37 -7.79
C VAL A 597 13.94 -4.34 -6.89
N ASN A 598 15.19 -4.69 -7.27
CA ASN A 598 16.16 -5.38 -6.40
C ASN A 598 17.16 -4.43 -5.72
N SER A 599 17.20 -3.18 -6.16
CA SER A 599 17.93 -2.05 -5.62
C SER A 599 16.91 -1.05 -5.09
N VAL A 600 16.01 -1.59 -4.26
CA VAL A 600 16.00 -1.05 -2.91
C VAL A 600 17.45 -1.18 -2.44
N ASP A 601 18.22 -0.12 -2.67
CA ASP A 601 19.42 0.16 -1.89
C ASP A 601 19.07 -0.31 -0.47
N VAL A 602 19.81 -1.29 0.06
CA VAL A 602 19.95 -1.44 1.52
C VAL A 602 19.94 -0.01 2.04
N PRO A 603 18.96 0.43 2.84
CA PRO A 603 18.64 1.83 3.02
C PRO A 603 19.94 2.61 3.05
N ARG A 604 20.24 3.33 1.94
CA ARG A 604 21.51 4.04 1.89
C ARG A 604 21.51 4.92 3.11
N THR A 605 20.40 5.54 3.45
CA THR A 605 20.18 6.20 4.74
C THR A 605 19.84 5.20 5.85
N VAL A 606 20.55 5.26 6.97
CA VAL A 606 20.29 4.49 8.20
C VAL A 606 19.43 5.35 9.12
N ASP A 607 18.25 4.83 9.47
CA ASP A 607 17.35 5.48 10.42
C ASP A 607 17.99 5.61 11.80
N PHE A 608 17.81 6.76 12.43
CA PHE A 608 18.29 7.00 13.78
C PHE A 608 17.30 7.78 14.63
N SER A 609 17.33 7.53 15.93
CA SER A 609 16.54 8.28 16.92
C SER A 609 17.48 8.95 17.91
N VAL A 610 17.29 10.23 18.20
CA VAL A 610 18.15 10.96 19.15
C VAL A 610 17.88 10.45 20.57
N LEU A 611 18.94 10.00 21.24
CA LEU A 611 18.91 9.56 22.63
C LEU A 611 19.31 10.69 23.58
N ALA A 612 20.32 11.47 23.20
CA ALA A 612 20.77 12.64 23.95
C ALA A 612 21.53 13.60 23.04
N THR A 613 21.49 14.88 23.38
CA THR A 613 22.33 15.92 22.77
C THR A 613 22.68 16.93 23.85
N GLY A 614 23.86 17.54 23.75
CA GLY A 614 24.31 18.49 24.76
C GLY A 614 25.45 19.35 24.25
N ARG A 615 25.58 20.54 24.86
CA ARG A 615 26.68 21.49 24.56
C ARG A 615 27.95 21.16 25.32
N ASN A 616 27.83 20.44 26.44
CA ASN A 616 28.95 20.05 27.30
C ASN A 616 28.90 18.55 27.58
N SER A 617 30.07 17.93 27.53
CA SER A 617 30.35 16.56 27.94
C SER A 617 31.72 16.53 28.64
N GLY A 618 32.03 15.45 29.36
CA GLY A 618 33.37 15.16 29.88
C GLY A 618 34.34 14.62 28.81
N TYR A 619 34.03 14.79 27.52
CA TYR A 619 34.91 14.36 26.44
C TYR A 619 35.96 15.44 26.14
N GLU A 620 37.23 15.11 26.36
CA GLU A 620 38.39 16.01 26.17
C GLU A 620 39.14 15.76 24.85
N GLY A 621 38.64 14.83 24.02
CA GLY A 621 39.28 14.45 22.76
C GLY A 621 38.99 15.40 21.59
N ALA A 622 39.66 15.14 20.47
CA ALA A 622 39.35 15.75 19.18
C ALA A 622 38.03 15.20 18.61
N ARG A 623 37.50 15.86 17.57
CA ARG A 623 36.28 15.43 16.85
C ARG A 623 36.32 13.92 16.56
N SER A 624 35.29 13.20 16.98
CA SER A 624 35.27 11.74 16.86
C SER A 624 33.85 11.18 16.81
N ILE A 625 33.75 9.92 16.41
CA ILE A 625 32.51 9.15 16.39
C ILE A 625 32.75 7.75 16.99
N GLN A 626 31.85 7.31 17.86
CA GLN A 626 31.93 6.03 18.55
C GLN A 626 30.70 5.17 18.23
N LEU A 627 30.92 3.90 17.87
CA LEU A 627 29.89 2.88 17.76
C LEU A 627 29.83 2.05 19.03
N ILE A 628 28.65 1.91 19.61
CA ILE A 628 28.41 1.19 20.86
C ILE A 628 27.40 0.07 20.59
N THR A 629 27.80 -1.18 20.82
CA THR A 629 27.00 -2.38 20.50
C THR A 629 26.67 -3.24 21.72
N ASN A 630 26.99 -2.77 22.93
CA ASN A 630 26.68 -3.43 24.19
C ASN A 630 26.37 -2.42 25.30
N ARG A 631 25.74 -2.90 26.37
CA ARG A 631 25.25 -2.08 27.49
C ARG A 631 26.37 -1.47 28.34
N ASN A 632 27.50 -2.15 28.51
CA ASN A 632 28.60 -1.67 29.35
C ASN A 632 29.30 -0.47 28.71
N ASP A 633 29.53 -0.53 27.40
CA ASP A 633 30.09 0.58 26.64
C ASP A 633 29.12 1.77 26.59
N TRP A 634 27.81 1.50 26.54
CA TRP A 634 26.82 2.57 26.64
C TRP A 634 26.83 3.25 28.01
N LEU A 635 26.93 2.49 29.10
CA LEU A 635 27.04 3.04 30.44
C LEU A 635 28.28 3.93 30.59
N ASN A 636 29.41 3.53 30.02
CA ASN A 636 30.65 4.31 30.04
C ASN A 636 30.51 5.60 29.22
N ALA A 637 30.00 5.51 27.99
CA ALA A 637 29.76 6.69 27.16
C ALA A 637 28.72 7.63 27.78
N TRP A 638 27.68 7.10 28.43
CA TRP A 638 26.66 7.87 29.15
C TRP A 638 27.27 8.72 30.27
N ARG A 639 28.21 8.15 31.04
CA ARG A 639 28.97 8.91 32.06
C ARG A 639 29.76 10.06 31.44
N VAL A 640 30.43 9.80 30.31
CA VAL A 640 31.22 10.81 29.59
C VAL A 640 30.32 11.93 29.05
N ILE A 641 29.16 11.62 28.48
CA ILE A 641 28.25 12.65 27.94
C ILE A 641 27.37 13.32 29.01
N GLY A 642 27.67 13.10 30.29
CA GLY A 642 27.08 13.83 31.41
C GLY A 642 25.89 13.14 32.06
N GLY A 643 26.00 11.82 32.32
CA GLY A 643 24.96 10.94 32.85
C GLY A 643 24.34 11.27 34.22
N GLY A 644 24.48 12.49 34.73
CA GLY A 644 23.67 13.08 35.81
C GLY A 644 22.90 14.35 35.41
N SER A 645 23.32 15.06 34.36
CA SER A 645 22.67 16.29 33.86
C SER A 645 21.69 16.06 32.69
N THR A 646 21.73 14.88 32.05
CA THR A 646 20.91 14.52 30.88
C THR A 646 19.71 13.62 31.20
N GLY A 647 19.47 13.30 32.48
CA GLY A 647 18.40 12.40 32.92
C GLY A 647 18.85 10.94 33.09
N SER A 648 17.90 10.02 33.22
CA SER A 648 18.19 8.58 33.32
C SER A 648 18.71 8.03 31.98
N MET A 649 19.63 7.06 32.05
CA MET A 649 20.21 6.45 30.86
C MET A 649 19.11 5.75 30.03
N PRO A 650 18.93 6.11 28.75
CA PRO A 650 17.95 5.45 27.88
C PRO A 650 18.22 3.95 27.76
N GLU A 651 17.16 3.15 27.87
CA GLU A 651 17.24 1.70 27.68
C GLU A 651 17.27 1.35 26.19
N VAL A 652 18.24 0.53 25.78
CA VAL A 652 18.45 0.12 24.39
C VAL A 652 18.64 -1.38 24.32
N SER A 653 17.84 -2.06 23.50
CA SER A 653 18.01 -3.49 23.21
C SER A 653 19.14 -3.69 22.21
N PHE A 654 20.32 -4.09 22.71
CA PHE A 654 21.49 -4.28 21.88
C PHE A 654 21.37 -5.48 20.93
N ASP A 655 20.43 -6.40 21.11
CA ASP A 655 20.23 -7.51 20.16
C ASP A 655 19.81 -7.01 18.76
N THR A 656 19.14 -5.86 18.71
CA THR A 656 18.58 -5.30 17.48
C THR A 656 19.09 -3.90 17.15
N ARG A 657 19.70 -3.20 18.12
CA ARG A 657 20.16 -1.82 17.95
C ARG A 657 21.61 -1.60 18.38
N ALA A 658 22.18 -0.50 17.91
CA ALA A 658 23.46 0.04 18.34
C ALA A 658 23.34 1.55 18.55
N ILE A 659 24.32 2.17 19.21
CA ILE A 659 24.32 3.60 19.49
C ILE A 659 25.52 4.25 18.79
N LEU A 660 25.30 5.39 18.15
CA LEU A 660 26.36 6.27 17.67
C LEU A 660 26.46 7.49 18.58
N VAL A 661 27.65 7.76 19.08
CA VAL A 661 27.94 8.99 19.81
C VAL A 661 28.93 9.81 19.00
N VAL A 662 28.56 11.03 18.67
CA VAL A 662 29.39 11.95 17.90
C VAL A 662 29.80 13.11 18.78
N TYR A 663 31.10 13.37 18.82
CA TYR A 663 31.71 14.47 19.57
C TYR A 663 32.27 15.51 18.61
N GLN A 664 31.95 16.78 18.85
CA GLN A 664 32.54 17.91 18.09
C GLN A 664 33.98 18.25 18.54
N GLY A 665 34.42 17.62 19.64
CA GLY A 665 35.67 17.92 20.34
C GLY A 665 35.58 19.16 21.22
N GLN A 666 36.58 19.35 22.07
CA GLN A 666 36.63 20.47 23.02
C GLN A 666 36.78 21.83 22.31
N LYS A 667 36.04 22.84 22.79
CA LYS A 667 36.00 24.21 22.27
C LYS A 667 36.29 25.20 23.40
N ARG A 668 36.98 26.29 23.08
CA ARG A 668 37.47 27.29 24.07
C ARG A 668 36.38 28.23 24.60
N THR A 669 35.23 28.30 23.93
CA THR A 669 34.11 29.16 24.30
C THR A 669 32.78 28.42 24.12
N GLY A 670 31.69 29.01 24.59
CA GLY A 670 30.33 28.55 24.33
C GLY A 670 29.83 28.88 22.92
N GLY A 671 28.61 28.39 22.59
CA GLY A 671 27.93 28.66 21.31
C GLY A 671 28.17 27.63 20.19
N TYR A 672 28.91 26.55 20.48
CA TYR A 672 29.09 25.42 19.58
C TYR A 672 27.99 24.37 19.75
N GLY A 673 27.73 23.60 18.70
CA GLY A 673 26.74 22.52 18.68
C GLY A 673 26.98 21.55 17.53
N ILE A 674 26.44 20.34 17.66
CA ILE A 674 26.53 19.31 16.62
C ILE A 674 25.21 18.57 16.48
N SER A 675 24.78 18.32 15.25
CA SER A 675 23.64 17.45 14.94
C SER A 675 23.98 16.50 13.79
N ILE A 676 23.32 15.35 13.76
CA ILE A 676 23.41 14.40 12.64
C ILE A 676 22.36 14.79 11.61
N VAL A 677 22.81 15.03 10.37
CA VAL A 677 21.95 15.34 9.22
C VAL A 677 21.51 14.05 8.55
N GLU A 678 22.44 13.10 8.43
CA GLU A 678 22.21 11.83 7.74
C GLU A 678 23.25 10.81 8.20
N ILE A 679 22.83 9.56 8.32
CA ILE A 679 23.75 8.42 8.39
C ILE A 679 23.48 7.63 7.13
N ARG A 680 24.53 7.24 6.40
CA ARG A 680 24.36 6.37 5.25
C ARG A 680 25.31 5.18 5.22
N ARG A 681 24.90 4.08 4.61
CA ARG A 681 25.70 2.86 4.47
C ARG A 681 26.35 2.80 3.09
N GLU A 682 27.67 2.67 3.09
CA GLU A 682 28.49 2.46 1.89
C GLU A 682 29.32 1.19 2.08
N GLY A 683 28.86 0.07 1.50
CA GLY A 683 29.48 -1.24 1.70
C GLY A 683 29.40 -1.71 3.17
N THR A 684 30.56 -1.92 3.79
CA THR A 684 30.70 -2.25 5.23
C THR A 684 30.88 -1.02 6.11
N ALA A 685 30.86 0.19 5.54
CA ALA A 685 31.04 1.42 6.28
C ALA A 685 29.72 2.15 6.54
N LEU A 686 29.62 2.83 7.67
CA LEU A 686 28.64 3.88 7.94
C LEU A 686 29.30 5.25 7.76
N ILE A 687 28.72 6.06 6.88
CA ILE A 687 29.13 7.43 6.58
C ILE A 687 28.17 8.37 7.28
N VAL A 688 28.69 9.17 8.21
CA VAL A 688 27.89 10.07 9.04
C VAL A 688 28.10 11.50 8.59
N ARG A 689 27.02 12.16 8.16
CA ARG A 689 27.00 13.57 7.82
C ARG A 689 26.45 14.35 9.01
N VAL A 690 27.25 15.29 9.50
CA VAL A 690 26.91 16.15 10.63
C VAL A 690 26.79 17.59 10.19
N ASN A 691 25.98 18.35 10.92
CA ASN A 691 25.97 19.80 10.87
C ASN A 691 26.62 20.32 12.15
N GLU A 692 27.69 21.09 12.00
CA GLU A 692 28.42 21.69 13.11
C GLU A 692 28.08 23.16 13.21
N GLN A 693 27.47 23.54 14.32
CA GLN A 693 27.23 24.93 14.67
C GLN A 693 28.50 25.51 15.29
N THR A 694 28.93 26.66 14.77
CA THR A 694 30.03 27.48 15.29
C THR A 694 29.54 28.91 15.50
N PRO A 695 29.98 29.62 16.56
CA PRO A 695 29.69 31.03 16.74
C PRO A 695 30.14 31.87 15.54
N LYS A 696 29.38 32.90 15.18
CA LYS A 696 29.73 33.82 14.09
C LYS A 696 30.86 34.78 14.54
N PRO A 697 31.68 35.28 13.61
CA PRO A 697 32.66 36.33 13.93
C PRO A 697 31.98 37.54 14.58
N GLY A 698 32.46 37.94 15.77
CA GLY A 698 31.91 39.06 16.54
C GLY A 698 30.72 38.73 17.45
N GLU A 699 30.26 37.48 17.47
CA GLU A 699 29.20 37.03 18.38
C GLU A 699 29.75 36.93 19.82
N MET A 700 29.03 37.49 20.79
CA MET A 700 29.40 37.33 22.20
C MET A 700 29.22 35.86 22.61
N THR A 701 30.30 35.26 23.12
CA THR A 701 30.31 33.87 23.60
C THR A 701 30.73 33.82 25.06
N THR A 702 30.31 32.78 25.78
CA THR A 702 30.77 32.55 27.15
C THR A 702 32.20 32.01 27.13
N GLU A 703 33.08 32.55 27.98
CA GLU A 703 34.47 32.08 28.14
C GLU A 703 34.54 30.81 29.00
N VAL A 704 33.87 29.75 28.54
CA VAL A 704 33.84 28.44 29.20
C VAL A 704 34.18 27.37 28.18
N LEU A 705 35.00 26.39 28.58
CA LEU A 705 35.29 25.22 27.78
C LEU A 705 34.01 24.41 27.55
N THR A 706 33.70 24.12 26.29
CA THR A 706 32.53 23.31 25.91
C THR A 706 32.94 22.09 25.10
N SER A 707 32.15 21.01 25.17
CA SER A 707 32.39 19.77 24.43
C SER A 707 31.07 19.23 23.88
N PRO A 708 30.57 19.75 22.74
CA PRO A 708 29.27 19.37 22.21
C PRO A 708 29.22 17.93 21.71
N PHE A 709 28.07 17.28 21.90
CA PHE A 709 27.84 15.90 21.48
C PHE A 709 26.40 15.64 21.04
N ILE A 710 26.23 14.54 20.30
CA ILE A 710 24.93 13.92 20.01
C ILE A 710 25.05 12.40 20.06
N ALA A 711 24.11 11.74 20.73
CA ALA A 711 23.98 10.29 20.80
C ALA A 711 22.67 9.85 20.13
N VAL A 712 22.74 8.88 19.22
CA VAL A 712 21.56 8.38 18.48
C VAL A 712 21.52 6.86 18.46
N SER A 713 20.32 6.27 18.43
CA SER A 713 20.08 4.84 18.30
C SER A 713 19.83 4.45 16.85
N ILE A 714 20.62 3.51 16.33
CA ILE A 714 20.53 2.97 14.97
C ILE A 714 20.21 1.47 14.99
N PRO A 715 19.67 0.90 13.89
CA PRO A 715 19.66 -0.56 13.70
C PRO A 715 21.07 -1.15 13.88
N ARG A 716 21.19 -2.32 14.50
CA ARG A 716 22.50 -2.95 14.76
C ARG A 716 23.24 -3.21 13.44
N PRO A 717 24.42 -2.60 13.22
CA PRO A 717 25.17 -2.84 12.01
C PRO A 717 25.88 -4.21 12.06
N PRO A 718 26.28 -4.78 10.92
CA PRO A 718 27.07 -6.02 10.90
C PRO A 718 28.37 -5.91 11.70
N GLU A 719 28.87 -7.03 12.17
CA GLU A 719 30.15 -7.10 12.87
C GLU A 719 31.29 -6.63 11.94
N GLY A 720 32.24 -5.85 12.49
CA GLY A 720 33.33 -5.25 11.72
C GLY A 720 32.96 -4.01 10.90
N THR A 721 31.78 -3.41 11.12
CA THR A 721 31.38 -2.16 10.45
C THR A 721 32.31 -1.00 10.86
N VAL A 722 32.85 -0.29 9.86
CA VAL A 722 33.70 0.89 10.04
C VAL A 722 32.85 2.16 9.98
N ILE A 723 33.13 3.16 10.80
CA ILE A 723 32.39 4.44 10.78
C ILE A 723 33.31 5.58 10.36
N LYS A 724 32.81 6.45 9.48
CA LYS A 724 33.56 7.60 8.95
C LYS A 724 32.65 8.82 8.86
N PHE A 725 33.24 10.01 8.93
CA PHE A 725 32.53 11.23 8.57
C PHE A 725 32.48 11.43 7.05
N ASP A 726 31.39 11.99 6.53
CA ASP A 726 31.20 12.26 5.10
C ASP A 726 32.29 13.20 4.52
N ASP A 727 32.77 14.17 5.32
CA ASP A 727 33.79 15.12 4.89
C ASP A 727 35.21 14.49 4.78
N GLU A 728 35.49 13.44 5.56
CA GLU A 728 36.75 12.69 5.46
C GLU A 728 36.80 11.84 4.20
N VAL A 729 35.67 11.25 3.81
CA VAL A 729 35.54 10.46 2.56
C VAL A 729 35.77 11.37 1.35
N LYS A 730 35.15 12.55 1.32
CA LYS A 730 35.29 13.52 0.21
C LYS A 730 36.74 14.01 0.03
N LYS A 731 37.48 14.23 1.12
CA LYS A 731 38.92 14.59 1.05
C LYS A 731 39.77 13.47 0.43
N LEU A 732 39.49 12.21 0.77
CA LEU A 732 40.20 11.05 0.21
C LEU A 732 39.90 10.85 -1.29
N GLU A 733 38.67 11.11 -1.72
CA GLU A 733 38.27 11.03 -3.13
C GLU A 733 38.85 12.17 -3.99
N GLN A 734 38.89 13.39 -3.45
CA GLN A 734 39.55 14.52 -4.12
C GLN A 734 41.05 14.25 -4.31
N ASN A 735 41.74 13.70 -3.30
CA ASN A 735 43.15 13.33 -3.39
C ASN A 735 43.41 12.18 -4.40
N ARG A 736 42.45 11.26 -4.59
CA ARG A 736 42.52 10.22 -5.64
C ARG A 736 42.34 10.81 -7.04
N ASN A 737 41.43 11.75 -7.22
CA ASN A 737 41.13 12.37 -8.53
C ASN A 737 42.25 13.31 -9.03
N VAL A 738 43.06 13.90 -8.13
CA VAL A 738 44.23 14.69 -8.52
C VAL A 738 45.32 13.82 -9.17
N ASN A 739 45.44 12.55 -8.77
CA ASN A 739 46.43 11.63 -9.34
C ASN A 739 46.02 11.00 -10.69
N GLN A 740 44.76 11.11 -11.11
CA GLN A 740 44.26 10.53 -12.37
C GLN A 740 44.21 11.52 -13.56
N ARG A 741 44.51 12.82 -13.37
CA ARG A 741 44.42 13.86 -14.41
C ARG A 741 45.69 14.09 -15.25
N ARG A 742 46.56 13.09 -15.45
CA ARG A 742 47.71 13.16 -16.38
C ARG A 742 47.49 12.32 -17.64
N TYR A 743 46.57 12.72 -18.50
CA TYR A 743 46.57 12.38 -19.94
C TYR A 743 45.84 13.48 -20.75
N PRO A 744 46.43 14.06 -21.81
CA PRO A 744 45.80 15.12 -22.58
C PRO A 744 44.83 14.57 -23.64
N VAL A 745 43.66 15.21 -23.79
CA VAL A 745 42.66 14.89 -24.83
C VAL A 745 42.84 15.83 -26.04
N PRO A 746 42.75 15.36 -27.30
CA PRO A 746 42.94 16.17 -28.51
C PRO A 746 41.84 17.19 -28.81
N ARG A 747 42.23 18.23 -29.55
CA ARG A 747 41.58 19.54 -29.63
C ARG A 747 40.70 19.71 -30.88
N TRP A 748 39.51 19.09 -30.93
CA TRP A 748 38.50 19.45 -31.95
C TRP A 748 37.06 19.25 -31.44
N TYR A 749 36.48 20.27 -30.79
CA TYR A 749 35.03 20.54 -30.75
C TYR A 749 34.77 21.93 -30.16
N ARG A 750 34.72 22.97 -31.01
CA ARG A 750 34.05 24.24 -30.72
C ARG A 750 33.42 24.74 -32.02
N ARG A 751 32.09 24.63 -32.14
CA ARG A 751 31.29 25.44 -33.06
C ARG A 751 30.32 26.28 -32.25
N LYS A 752 30.30 27.58 -32.54
CA LYS A 752 29.36 28.62 -32.05
C LYS A 752 27.99 28.46 -32.72
N PRO A 753 26.91 28.99 -32.13
CA PRO A 753 25.57 29.01 -32.74
C PRO A 753 25.39 30.23 -33.66
N PRO A 754 24.56 30.16 -34.71
CA PRO A 754 23.98 31.33 -35.37
C PRO A 754 22.67 31.72 -34.62
N GLY A 755 22.23 32.98 -34.57
CA GLY A 755 22.23 33.99 -35.63
C GLY A 755 20.87 33.96 -36.28
#